data_AF-A0AAV8VR88-F1
#
_entry.id   AF-A0AAV8VR88-F1
#
_cell.length_a   1.000
_cell.length_b   1.000
_cell.length_c   1.000
_cell.angle_alpha   90.00
_cell.angle_beta   90.00
_cell.angle_gamma   90.00
#
_symmetry.space_group_name_H-M   'P 1'
#
loop_
_entity.id
_entity.type
_entity.pdbx_description
1 polymer ?
#
loop_
_entity_poly.entity_id
_entity_poly.type
_entity_poly.pdbx_seq_one_letter_code
_entity_poly.pdbx_strand_id
1 'polypeptide(L)'
;MECKISCESWLVIFGTLLAVLLRCCTSLHPYSGEATPPMYGDYEAQRHWMEVTVNLPLKEWYRNGTHNDLNYWGLDYPPLTAYHMYLCGRVAEWLNTNYTKLHDSRGYESEAHKVFMRATVLLGDVLLYIPALVLYYHACLKLTKTLDSDIKKRKKERVSRTLNEIKPMSASLSTILALLYPGIILIDHGHFQYNCISLALMVLATTCLLHERDLLASACFCLSLNYKQMELYHALPFFLYLLSTCVPKPGQSTYWGVLRLVKISVTVVTMFLLIWLPFLTDLNVALEVVQRQFPVARGVFEDKVANVWCALNVLFKFKTRFDNYQMMRLCLFATLLAVFPSSVDLFLRPNSRKFVLALVNSSLAFFLFSFQVHEKSILLVAVPVLMYFPYAPFVCFWFLCLSGFSMLPLLVKDGLVMAFVALTVFYVVSFRVCIEHAYRTSLNTQNGLVEYYKSLLHTLLDIEYKKVIGLGVVKAVHRQVVKNTEALRTLIFHFGMLVSLFGCLVLFLASLVFKAPSRYPDLFPLLISVYSCIHFLGFFVYFNVKQLRIPQQFEDEVVDESDGCGGKFSCVIVSDKNKSFTLQTREFGATGGAEEHPRLLAEDVHLGAVGRAAKVKKMSGDANALPSNIKPTGLSVVVSTPGKVILYGEHSVVYGKLALSASLGLRSRVKLFEISAPNLVVIQAPALHFTSTYDLQKLKEHLLAPLPLTHLASEYNWEHPESLHHDAVVDLADGFVSFTTGSASMNAKQKMGLTALFYLVSGIMGSVNVELNSFLLCTESELSIGAGTGSSASFLVGVAALLVQYVKLRSGGLGNVSKEGYKPYVWDGSTPEQGFSRRELDMICRWGYCAERIMHGAPSGVDNTICTYGGVVEFRKGLVPKLLPVSRPIRILLVDTKVQRDTKKLVWHVAALHKQYPDLTSNILNAMEDVAFIALQHLTVLCSAPEQAEANYEELGRLASMNHNLLSALGVSHLKLDEVVHVLTEHGLHGKLTGAGGGGYAFCWVPPGFDEAALVDVMGALAARGVCGAVDGIGRERGDD
;
A
#
# COMPACT_ATOMS: atom_id res chain seq x y z
N MET A 1 38.34 -1.91 -23.61
CA MET A 1 37.12 -1.83 -22.75
C MET A 1 37.38 -0.75 -21.70
N GLU A 2 37.01 0.50 -21.98
CA GLU A 2 37.07 1.56 -20.97
C GLU A 2 35.79 1.50 -20.13
N CYS A 3 35.91 1.03 -18.89
CA CYS A 3 34.80 1.01 -17.94
C CYS A 3 34.52 2.46 -17.49
N LYS A 4 33.59 3.15 -18.15
CA LYS A 4 33.16 4.49 -17.75
C LYS A 4 32.44 4.42 -16.40
N ILE A 5 33.12 4.87 -15.34
CA ILE A 5 32.56 5.04 -13.99
C ILE A 5 31.41 6.06 -14.05
N SER A 6 30.24 5.72 -13.52
CA SER A 6 29.08 6.62 -13.52
C SER A 6 29.26 7.82 -12.58
N CYS A 7 28.61 8.95 -12.86
CA CYS A 7 28.66 10.14 -11.99
C CYS A 7 28.20 9.85 -10.55
N GLU A 8 27.23 8.95 -10.36
CA GLU A 8 26.80 8.52 -9.02
C GLU A 8 27.90 7.76 -8.26
N SER A 9 28.69 6.94 -8.96
CA SER A 9 29.80 6.21 -8.36
C SER A 9 30.91 7.17 -7.94
N TRP A 10 31.23 8.18 -8.76
CA TRP A 10 32.14 9.26 -8.39
C TRP A 10 31.67 10.02 -7.15
N LEU A 11 30.38 10.33 -7.06
CA LEU A 11 29.80 11.01 -5.90
C LEU A 11 29.99 10.21 -4.61
N VAL A 12 29.76 8.89 -4.64
CA VAL A 12 29.97 8.01 -3.48
C VAL A 12 31.46 7.91 -3.13
N ILE A 13 32.35 7.81 -4.11
CA ILE A 13 33.80 7.77 -3.88
C ILE A 13 34.27 9.05 -3.19
N PHE A 14 33.97 10.23 -3.76
CA PHE A 14 34.36 11.51 -3.17
C PHE A 14 33.72 11.74 -1.80
N GLY A 15 32.43 11.38 -1.64
CA GLY A 15 31.76 11.47 -0.34
C GLY A 15 32.37 10.56 0.71
N THR A 16 32.82 9.37 0.32
CA THR A 16 33.52 8.43 1.22
C THR A 16 34.89 8.98 1.63
N LEU A 17 35.67 9.49 0.68
CA LEU A 17 36.97 10.12 0.97
C LEU A 17 36.81 11.31 1.92
N LEU A 18 35.78 12.12 1.71
CA LEU A 18 35.44 13.24 2.59
C LEU A 18 35.04 12.76 3.99
N ALA A 19 34.25 11.70 4.09
CA ALA A 19 33.86 11.12 5.38
C ALA A 19 35.06 10.54 6.15
N VAL A 20 36.03 9.95 5.45
CA VAL A 20 37.31 9.50 6.04
C VAL A 20 38.13 10.71 6.50
N LEU A 21 38.24 11.76 5.68
CA LEU A 21 38.94 12.98 6.06
C LEU A 21 38.37 13.59 7.35
N LEU A 22 37.04 13.67 7.49
CA LEU A 22 36.41 14.21 8.69
C LEU A 22 36.70 13.36 9.95
N ARG A 23 36.81 12.04 9.82
CA ARG A 23 37.23 11.14 10.92
C ARG A 23 38.68 11.41 11.32
N CYS A 24 39.57 11.58 10.34
CA CYS A 24 40.97 11.97 10.59
C CYS A 24 41.06 13.33 11.28
N CYS A 25 40.31 14.34 10.82
CA CYS A 25 40.29 15.65 11.47
C CYS A 25 39.77 15.59 12.91
N THR A 26 38.74 14.77 13.16
CA THR A 26 38.18 14.58 14.52
C THR A 26 39.19 13.91 15.45
N SER A 27 40.01 13.01 14.91
CA SER A 27 41.03 12.27 15.66
C SER A 27 42.14 13.15 16.25
N LEU A 28 42.30 14.39 15.74
CA LEU A 28 43.25 15.38 16.25
C LEU A 28 42.81 15.99 17.59
N HIS A 29 41.53 15.89 17.93
CA HIS A 29 41.01 16.41 19.19
C HIS A 29 41.34 15.49 20.38
N PRO A 30 41.11 15.99 21.61
CA PRO A 30 41.33 15.17 22.80
C PRO A 30 40.49 13.89 22.85
N TYR A 31 40.95 12.89 23.60
CA TYR A 31 40.22 11.63 23.82
C TYR A 31 39.64 11.54 25.24
N SER A 32 38.78 10.55 25.46
CA SER A 32 38.16 10.35 26.77
C SER A 32 39.21 10.06 27.84
N GLY A 33 39.28 10.97 28.81
CA GLY A 33 40.17 10.89 29.96
C GLY A 33 41.63 11.29 29.72
N GLU A 34 41.93 12.00 28.63
CA GLU A 34 43.27 12.54 28.38
C GLU A 34 43.76 13.41 29.55
N ALA A 35 44.96 13.11 30.05
CA ALA A 35 45.60 13.76 31.19
C ALA A 35 44.75 13.77 32.49
N THR A 36 43.95 12.71 32.74
CA THR A 36 43.12 12.59 33.96
C THR A 36 43.47 11.37 34.84
N PRO A 37 44.66 11.36 35.49
CA PRO A 37 45.00 10.32 36.45
C PRO A 37 44.03 10.34 37.66
N PRO A 38 43.84 9.19 38.36
CA PRO A 38 44.55 7.93 38.18
C PRO A 38 43.87 6.94 37.22
N MET A 39 42.58 7.13 36.89
CA MET A 39 41.79 6.17 36.13
C MET A 39 41.68 6.49 34.64
N TYR A 40 41.89 7.72 34.18
CA TYR A 40 41.69 8.10 32.77
C TYR A 40 40.25 7.76 32.29
N GLY A 41 40.07 7.46 31.00
CA GLY A 41 38.75 7.22 30.38
C GLY A 41 38.74 6.03 29.41
N ASP A 42 37.77 6.01 28.50
CA ASP A 42 37.54 4.88 27.58
C ASP A 42 38.77 4.55 26.70
N TYR A 43 39.64 5.53 26.40
CA TYR A 43 40.90 5.32 25.68
C TYR A 43 41.84 4.38 26.44
N GLU A 44 42.02 4.63 27.74
CA GLU A 44 42.87 3.82 28.61
C GLU A 44 42.28 2.42 28.81
N ALA A 45 40.94 2.30 28.86
CA ALA A 45 40.29 1.00 28.92
C ALA A 45 40.67 0.11 27.73
N GLN A 46 40.59 0.63 26.50
CA GLN A 46 40.96 -0.14 25.31
C GLN A 46 42.45 -0.47 25.28
N ARG A 47 43.33 0.48 25.67
CA ARG A 47 44.77 0.23 25.75
C ARG A 47 45.08 -0.87 26.78
N HIS A 48 44.46 -0.81 27.95
CA HIS A 48 44.64 -1.81 28.99
C HIS A 48 44.16 -3.19 28.55
N TRP A 49 43.08 -3.27 27.76
CA TRP A 49 42.65 -4.54 27.16
C TRP A 49 43.70 -5.12 26.21
N MET A 50 44.40 -4.28 25.43
CA MET A 50 45.52 -4.72 24.59
C MET A 50 46.70 -5.24 25.44
N GLU A 51 47.02 -4.55 26.54
CA GLU A 51 48.03 -5.01 27.52
C GLU A 51 47.67 -6.38 28.11
N VAL A 52 46.46 -6.52 28.65
CA VAL A 52 45.99 -7.75 29.30
C VAL A 52 45.99 -8.93 28.32
N THR A 53 45.43 -8.74 27.12
CA THR A 53 45.27 -9.84 26.17
C THR A 53 46.60 -10.33 25.56
N VAL A 54 47.60 -9.45 25.44
CA VAL A 54 48.93 -9.82 24.92
C VAL A 54 49.78 -10.53 25.96
N ASN A 55 49.73 -10.09 27.23
CA ASN A 55 50.66 -10.56 28.26
C ASN A 55 50.13 -11.73 29.09
N LEU A 56 48.81 -11.91 29.20
CA LEU A 56 48.20 -12.91 30.08
C LEU A 56 47.61 -14.10 29.30
N PRO A 57 47.59 -15.30 29.89
CA PRO A 57 46.93 -16.45 29.28
C PRO A 57 45.41 -16.24 29.19
N LEU A 58 44.77 -16.86 28.19
CA LEU A 58 43.33 -16.71 27.88
C LEU A 58 42.39 -16.85 29.08
N LYS A 59 42.70 -17.74 30.02
CA LYS A 59 41.88 -18.00 31.21
C LYS A 59 41.90 -16.86 32.24
N GLU A 60 42.87 -15.96 32.16
CA GLU A 60 43.06 -14.85 33.10
C GLU A 60 42.50 -13.52 32.60
N TRP A 61 42.09 -13.44 31.32
CA TRP A 61 41.63 -12.18 30.71
C TRP A 61 40.43 -11.55 31.42
N TYR A 62 39.52 -12.37 31.95
CA TYR A 62 38.28 -11.93 32.62
C TYR A 62 38.30 -12.14 34.13
N ARG A 63 39.41 -12.64 34.67
CA ARG A 63 39.52 -13.05 36.07
C ARG A 63 40.34 -12.06 36.87
N ASN A 64 39.87 -11.75 38.07
CA ASN A 64 40.64 -10.92 38.98
C ASN A 64 41.80 -11.73 39.56
N GLY A 65 43.01 -11.17 39.52
CA GLY A 65 44.22 -11.85 39.97
C GLY A 65 45.33 -10.87 40.32
N THR A 66 46.55 -11.39 40.51
CA THR A 66 47.74 -10.57 40.82
C THR A 66 48.17 -9.72 39.63
N HIS A 67 47.98 -10.21 38.41
CA HIS A 67 48.40 -9.56 37.17
C HIS A 67 47.28 -8.82 36.43
N ASN A 68 46.01 -9.17 36.70
CA ASN A 68 44.83 -8.53 36.12
C ASN A 68 43.94 -7.98 37.25
N ASP A 69 43.91 -6.66 37.39
CA ASP A 69 43.04 -5.98 38.36
C ASP A 69 41.75 -5.54 37.66
N LEU A 70 40.65 -6.26 37.90
CA LEU A 70 39.38 -5.97 37.25
C LEU A 70 38.75 -4.63 37.67
N ASN A 71 39.26 -3.99 38.73
CA ASN A 71 38.84 -2.64 39.12
C ASN A 71 39.53 -1.56 38.28
N TYR A 72 40.66 -1.88 37.65
CA TYR A 72 41.36 -1.01 36.71
C TYR A 72 41.02 -1.41 35.28
N TRP A 73 39.87 -0.94 34.78
CA TRP A 73 39.40 -1.19 33.42
C TRP A 73 39.42 -2.67 32.99
N GLY A 74 38.87 -3.55 33.83
CA GLY A 74 38.70 -4.96 33.48
C GLY A 74 37.90 -5.15 32.17
N LEU A 75 38.11 -6.29 31.52
CA LEU A 75 37.50 -6.57 30.22
C LEU A 75 36.00 -6.87 30.38
N ASP A 76 35.16 -5.97 29.83
CA ASP A 76 33.71 -5.96 30.03
C ASP A 76 32.91 -6.43 28.80
N TYR A 77 33.59 -6.69 27.68
CA TYR A 77 32.99 -7.08 26.40
C TYR A 77 33.17 -8.57 26.10
N PRO A 78 32.35 -9.17 25.21
CA PRO A 78 32.45 -10.59 24.92
C PRO A 78 33.74 -10.97 24.16
N PRO A 79 34.03 -12.27 24.02
CA PRO A 79 35.33 -12.77 23.57
C PRO A 79 35.84 -12.21 22.23
N LEU A 80 34.94 -11.86 21.30
CA LEU A 80 35.37 -11.34 19.99
C LEU A 80 36.06 -9.97 20.11
N THR A 81 35.65 -9.13 21.06
CA THR A 81 36.39 -7.90 21.38
C THR A 81 37.76 -8.25 21.93
N ALA A 82 37.87 -9.22 22.85
CA ALA A 82 39.15 -9.60 23.42
C ALA A 82 40.13 -10.10 22.35
N TYR A 83 39.67 -10.90 21.37
CA TYR A 83 40.49 -11.32 20.23
C TYR A 83 40.92 -10.14 19.35
N HIS A 84 40.04 -9.15 19.16
CA HIS A 84 40.40 -7.93 18.44
C HIS A 84 41.45 -7.09 19.19
N MET A 85 41.30 -6.94 20.52
CA MET A 85 42.29 -6.26 21.36
C MET A 85 43.63 -7.00 21.37
N TYR A 86 43.61 -8.34 21.35
CA TYR A 86 44.83 -9.15 21.20
C TYR A 86 45.53 -8.84 19.87
N LEU A 87 44.80 -8.83 18.75
CA LEU A 87 45.38 -8.52 17.43
C LEU A 87 45.99 -7.12 17.40
N CYS A 88 45.25 -6.11 17.85
CA CYS A 88 45.74 -4.74 17.95
C CYS A 88 46.94 -4.61 18.90
N GLY A 89 46.90 -5.29 20.05
CA GLY A 89 47.98 -5.31 21.03
C GLY A 89 49.26 -5.96 20.51
N ARG A 90 49.16 -7.01 19.69
CA ARG A 90 50.33 -7.64 19.03
C ARG A 90 50.98 -6.70 18.02
N VAL A 91 50.19 -5.93 17.29
CA VAL A 91 50.71 -4.87 16.41
C VAL A 91 51.33 -3.73 17.23
N ALA A 92 50.70 -3.35 18.35
CA ALA A 92 51.21 -2.33 19.26
C ALA A 92 52.57 -2.72 19.85
N GLU A 93 52.70 -3.96 20.34
CA GLU A 93 53.94 -4.51 20.89
C GLU A 93 55.06 -4.56 19.84
N TRP A 94 54.72 -4.90 18.59
CA TRP A 94 55.68 -4.90 17.47
C TRP A 94 56.19 -3.49 17.13
N LEU A 95 55.33 -2.46 17.22
CA LEU A 95 55.70 -1.08 16.96
C LEU A 95 56.48 -0.46 18.14
N ASN A 96 55.99 -0.64 19.36
CA ASN A 96 56.60 -0.17 20.59
C ASN A 96 56.11 -0.98 21.78
N THR A 97 57.02 -1.76 22.37
CA THR A 97 56.72 -2.60 23.54
C THR A 97 56.18 -1.83 24.74
N ASN A 98 56.47 -0.52 24.86
CA ASN A 98 55.98 0.30 25.97
C ASN A 98 54.47 0.55 25.92
N TYR A 99 53.79 0.33 24.79
CA TYR A 99 52.34 0.55 24.67
C TYR A 99 51.52 -0.49 25.46
N THR A 100 52.03 -1.72 25.54
CA THR A 100 51.35 -2.88 26.13
C THR A 100 52.18 -3.55 27.22
N LYS A 101 53.23 -2.89 27.73
CA LYS A 101 54.07 -3.47 28.79
C LYS A 101 53.28 -3.65 30.08
N LEU A 102 53.19 -4.88 30.58
CA LEU A 102 52.39 -5.22 31.76
C LEU A 102 52.77 -4.34 32.97
N HIS A 103 51.77 -3.74 33.62
CA HIS A 103 51.88 -2.80 34.75
C HIS A 103 52.50 -1.43 34.42
N ASP A 104 53.57 -1.38 33.63
CA ASP A 104 54.31 -0.15 33.30
C ASP A 104 53.56 0.76 32.32
N SER A 105 52.72 0.18 31.45
CA SER A 105 51.98 0.92 30.41
C SER A 105 50.66 1.52 30.88
N ARG A 106 50.31 1.38 32.16
CA ARG A 106 49.08 1.95 32.75
C ARG A 106 49.12 3.48 32.70
N GLY A 107 48.13 4.08 32.06
CA GLY A 107 48.07 5.52 31.83
C GLY A 107 49.10 6.04 30.83
N TYR A 108 49.58 5.19 29.91
CA TYR A 108 50.60 5.59 28.94
C TYR A 108 50.04 6.58 27.89
N GLU A 109 50.56 7.80 27.90
CA GLU A 109 50.19 8.86 26.97
C GLU A 109 51.41 9.29 26.12
N SER A 110 51.24 9.26 24.79
CA SER A 110 52.17 9.88 23.84
C SER A 110 51.45 10.17 22.53
N GLU A 111 51.91 11.17 21.78
CA GLU A 111 51.33 11.51 20.48
C GLU A 111 51.41 10.35 19.48
N ALA A 112 52.53 9.61 19.47
CA ALA A 112 52.69 8.44 18.60
C ALA A 112 51.69 7.33 18.96
N HIS A 113 51.46 7.09 20.25
CA HIS A 113 50.47 6.12 20.72
C HIS A 113 49.03 6.55 20.38
N LYS A 114 48.72 7.85 20.54
CA LYS A 114 47.45 8.44 20.14
C LYS A 114 47.18 8.19 18.66
N VAL A 115 48.16 8.46 17.78
CA VAL A 115 48.03 8.21 16.35
C VAL A 115 47.80 6.73 16.04
N PHE A 116 48.55 5.82 16.68
CA PHE A 116 48.37 4.38 16.54
C PHE A 116 46.95 3.95 16.90
N MET A 117 46.48 4.34 18.09
CA MET A 117 45.14 4.00 18.58
C MET A 117 44.04 4.58 17.68
N ARG A 118 44.19 5.82 17.20
CA ARG A 118 43.22 6.41 16.25
C ARG A 118 43.19 5.65 14.92
N ALA A 119 44.35 5.18 14.44
CA ALA A 119 44.46 4.42 13.21
C ALA A 119 43.78 3.04 13.30
N THR A 120 43.81 2.37 14.46
CA THR A 120 43.13 1.07 14.63
C THR A 120 41.61 1.20 14.55
N VAL A 121 41.04 2.26 15.14
CA VAL A 121 39.60 2.56 15.00
C VAL A 121 39.24 2.90 13.56
N LEU A 122 40.05 3.73 12.89
CA LEU A 122 39.85 4.08 11.49
C LEU A 122 39.91 2.87 10.56
N LEU A 123 40.82 1.92 10.83
CA LEU A 123 40.92 0.68 10.08
C LEU A 123 39.63 -0.16 10.21
N GLY A 124 39.09 -0.30 11.43
CA GLY A 124 37.81 -0.97 11.64
C GLY A 124 36.65 -0.31 10.88
N ASP A 125 36.62 1.02 10.85
CA ASP A 125 35.62 1.80 10.12
C ASP A 125 35.72 1.59 8.60
N VAL A 126 36.92 1.73 8.03
CA VAL A 126 37.19 1.59 6.58
C VAL A 126 37.00 0.15 6.09
N LEU A 127 37.37 -0.86 6.89
CA LEU A 127 37.27 -2.26 6.49
C LEU A 127 35.85 -2.83 6.67
N LEU A 128 35.09 -2.37 7.65
CA LEU A 128 33.80 -2.97 7.99
C LEU A 128 32.63 -2.00 7.87
N TYR A 129 32.66 -0.85 8.55
CA TYR A 129 31.48 0.03 8.66
C TYR A 129 31.14 0.75 7.36
N ILE A 130 32.13 1.35 6.69
CA ILE A 130 31.93 2.02 5.41
C ILE A 130 31.41 1.03 4.34
N PRO A 131 32.05 -0.14 4.11
CA PRO A 131 31.55 -1.12 3.16
C PRO A 131 30.15 -1.64 3.53
N ALA A 132 29.87 -1.88 4.81
CA ALA A 132 28.56 -2.36 5.26
C ALA A 132 27.43 -1.38 4.87
N LEU A 133 27.61 -0.09 5.09
CA LEU A 133 26.63 0.93 4.70
C LEU A 133 26.48 1.05 3.18
N VAL A 134 27.59 1.06 2.44
CA VAL A 134 27.56 1.10 0.96
C VAL A 134 26.79 -0.10 0.41
N LEU A 135 27.07 -1.31 0.92
CA LEU A 135 26.37 -2.54 0.52
C LEU A 135 24.90 -2.50 0.88
N TYR A 136 24.54 -2.02 2.07
CA TYR A 136 23.15 -1.90 2.51
C TYR A 136 22.34 -0.97 1.60
N TYR A 137 22.84 0.24 1.32
CA TYR A 137 22.15 1.20 0.46
C TYR A 137 22.09 0.74 -0.99
N HIS A 138 23.12 0.04 -1.47
CA HIS A 138 23.10 -0.59 -2.78
C HIS A 138 22.08 -1.73 -2.87
N ALA A 139 21.97 -2.57 -1.84
CA ALA A 139 20.97 -3.64 -1.75
C ALA A 139 19.54 -3.06 -1.78
N CYS A 140 19.29 -2.00 -1.02
CA CYS A 140 18.00 -1.27 -1.02
C CYS A 140 17.62 -0.75 -2.42
N LEU A 141 18.58 -0.30 -3.23
CA LEU A 141 18.32 0.10 -4.63
C LEU A 141 17.88 -1.06 -5.49
N LYS A 142 18.52 -2.23 -5.35
CA LYS A 142 18.21 -3.39 -6.18
C LYS A 142 16.76 -3.83 -5.93
N LEU A 143 16.38 -3.98 -4.66
CA LEU A 143 15.00 -4.24 -4.23
C LEU A 143 14.01 -3.19 -4.75
N THR A 144 14.36 -1.90 -4.64
CA THR A 144 13.50 -0.82 -5.14
C THR A 144 13.39 -0.85 -6.66
N LYS A 145 14.45 -1.22 -7.41
CA LYS A 145 14.41 -1.33 -8.88
C LYS A 145 13.63 -2.56 -9.37
N THR A 146 13.70 -3.71 -8.69
CA THR A 146 12.85 -4.88 -9.03
C THR A 146 11.38 -4.54 -8.79
N LEU A 147 11.06 -4.00 -7.61
CA LEU A 147 9.72 -3.49 -7.28
C LEU A 147 9.27 -2.40 -8.25
N ASP A 148 10.15 -1.46 -8.63
CA ASP A 148 9.83 -0.36 -9.55
C ASP A 148 9.80 -0.83 -11.01
N SER A 149 10.31 -2.02 -11.35
CA SER A 149 10.17 -2.67 -12.67
C SER A 149 8.87 -3.45 -12.78
N ASP A 150 8.46 -4.15 -11.71
CA ASP A 150 7.14 -4.78 -11.60
C ASP A 150 6.03 -3.73 -11.44
N ILE A 151 6.33 -2.65 -10.71
CA ILE A 151 5.50 -1.47 -10.64
C ILE A 151 5.57 -0.71 -11.95
N LYS A 152 6.68 -0.52 -12.67
CA LYS A 152 6.64 0.15 -14.01
C LYS A 152 5.89 -0.67 -15.06
N LYS A 153 5.86 -2.00 -14.97
CA LYS A 153 4.92 -2.86 -15.73
C LYS A 153 3.45 -2.63 -15.30
N ARG A 154 3.19 -2.21 -14.06
CA ARG A 154 1.85 -1.91 -13.47
C ARG A 154 1.48 -0.41 -13.34
N LYS A 155 2.41 0.55 -13.54
CA LYS A 155 2.33 2.01 -13.30
C LYS A 155 2.66 2.81 -14.57
N LYS A 156 2.74 2.18 -15.75
CA LYS A 156 2.67 2.93 -17.02
C LYS A 156 1.26 3.50 -17.29
N GLU A 157 0.29 3.26 -16.39
CA GLU A 157 -1.10 3.76 -16.45
C GLU A 157 -1.51 4.70 -15.30
N ARG A 158 -0.61 5.15 -14.41
CA ARG A 158 -1.00 6.02 -13.29
C ARG A 158 0.04 7.07 -12.94
N VAL A 159 -0.11 8.24 -13.56
CA VAL A 159 0.49 9.51 -13.13
C VAL A 159 -0.69 10.49 -13.17
N SER A 160 -1.27 10.94 -12.05
CA SER A 160 -0.70 11.91 -11.12
C SER A 160 -1.65 12.16 -9.93
N ARG A 161 -1.18 12.95 -8.96
CA ARG A 161 -1.91 13.57 -7.84
C ARG A 161 -2.07 12.73 -6.57
N THR A 162 -0.95 12.45 -5.93
CA THR A 162 -0.88 12.67 -4.47
C THR A 162 0.46 13.32 -4.18
N LEU A 163 0.43 14.54 -3.64
CA LEU A 163 1.61 15.35 -3.29
C LEU A 163 2.53 14.73 -2.22
N ASN A 164 2.34 13.44 -1.88
CA ASN A 164 2.99 12.74 -0.78
C ASN A 164 3.76 11.46 -1.19
N GLU A 165 3.76 11.03 -2.45
CA GLU A 165 4.69 9.99 -2.91
C GLU A 165 5.99 10.64 -3.43
N ILE A 166 6.74 11.29 -2.53
CA ILE A 166 8.12 11.70 -2.82
C ILE A 166 8.89 10.42 -3.14
N LYS A 167 9.53 10.37 -4.32
CA LYS A 167 10.43 9.27 -4.65
C LYS A 167 11.46 9.11 -3.53
N PRO A 168 11.76 7.88 -3.08
CA PRO A 168 12.78 7.65 -2.07
C PRO A 168 14.09 8.31 -2.51
N MET A 169 14.80 8.89 -1.55
CA MET A 169 16.04 9.61 -1.84
C MET A 169 17.05 8.66 -2.50
N SER A 170 17.83 9.16 -3.47
CA SER A 170 18.85 8.35 -4.15
C SER A 170 19.79 7.74 -3.10
N ALA A 171 20.06 6.44 -3.23
CA ALA A 171 20.88 5.73 -2.26
C ALA A 171 22.32 6.26 -2.20
N SER A 172 22.84 6.85 -3.27
CA SER A 172 24.13 7.53 -3.26
C SER A 172 24.14 8.71 -2.29
N LEU A 173 23.08 9.52 -2.28
CA LEU A 173 22.91 10.63 -1.33
C LEU A 173 22.71 10.12 0.10
N SER A 174 21.91 9.06 0.27
CA SER A 174 21.68 8.43 1.59
C SER A 174 22.96 7.86 2.19
N THR A 175 23.79 7.23 1.35
CA THR A 175 25.10 6.66 1.76
C THR A 175 26.01 7.77 2.28
N ILE A 176 26.12 8.88 1.54
CA ILE A 176 26.98 10.01 1.94
C ILE A 176 26.50 10.61 3.26
N LEU A 177 25.19 10.88 3.39
CA LEU A 177 24.65 11.42 4.64
C LEU A 177 24.86 10.46 5.82
N ALA A 178 24.72 9.15 5.62
CA ALA A 178 24.98 8.19 6.68
C ALA A 178 26.45 8.13 7.11
N LEU A 179 27.38 8.24 6.16
CA LEU A 179 28.81 8.29 6.45
C LEU A 179 29.24 9.58 7.15
N LEU A 180 28.50 10.67 6.95
CA LEU A 180 28.73 12.00 7.55
C LEU A 180 28.05 12.19 8.92
N TYR A 181 27.35 11.19 9.45
CA TYR A 181 26.63 11.32 10.71
C TYR A 181 27.58 11.67 11.89
N PRO A 182 27.40 12.83 12.55
CA PRO A 182 28.33 13.30 13.58
C PRO A 182 28.44 12.37 14.79
N GLY A 183 27.35 11.71 15.20
CA GLY A 183 27.34 10.92 16.43
C GLY A 183 28.35 9.76 16.42
N ILE A 184 28.40 8.99 15.32
CA ILE A 184 29.39 7.91 15.17
C ILE A 184 30.80 8.48 15.07
N ILE A 185 31.01 9.55 14.29
CA ILE A 185 32.35 10.14 14.11
C ILE A 185 32.89 10.65 15.46
N LEU A 186 32.08 11.37 16.24
CA LEU A 186 32.50 11.95 17.51
C LEU A 186 32.78 10.89 18.57
N ILE A 187 31.97 9.83 18.65
CA ILE A 187 32.15 8.81 19.68
C ILE A 187 33.32 7.89 19.34
N ASP A 188 33.44 7.43 18.09
CA ASP A 188 34.49 6.48 17.75
C ASP A 188 35.85 7.19 17.54
N HIS A 189 35.86 8.33 16.84
CA HIS A 189 37.11 9.04 16.47
C HIS A 189 37.44 10.23 17.37
N GLY A 190 36.53 10.67 18.24
CA GLY A 190 36.78 11.68 19.26
C GLY A 190 36.91 11.06 20.65
N HIS A 191 35.80 10.57 21.22
CA HIS A 191 35.73 9.96 22.55
C HIS A 191 36.61 8.69 22.66
N PHE A 192 36.80 7.98 21.55
CA PHE A 192 37.59 6.75 21.40
C PHE A 192 36.82 5.47 21.77
N GLN A 193 36.15 4.88 20.79
CA GLN A 193 35.35 3.68 21.00
C GLN A 193 35.25 2.85 19.70
N TYR A 194 35.15 1.53 19.83
CA TYR A 194 35.02 0.63 18.67
C TYR A 194 33.55 0.24 18.41
N ASN A 195 32.63 1.21 18.27
CA ASN A 195 31.24 0.88 17.99
C ASN A 195 31.02 0.49 16.52
N CYS A 196 31.79 1.08 15.60
CA CYS A 196 31.71 0.87 14.16
C CYS A 196 31.74 -0.62 13.77
N ILE A 197 32.55 -1.46 14.42
CA ILE A 197 32.69 -2.88 14.09
C ILE A 197 31.40 -3.66 14.40
N SER A 198 30.88 -3.51 15.63
CA SER A 198 29.62 -4.16 16.06
C SER A 198 28.45 -3.76 15.15
N LEU A 199 28.30 -2.45 14.95
CA LEU A 199 27.23 -1.86 14.16
C LEU A 199 27.34 -2.24 12.68
N ALA A 200 28.57 -2.32 12.14
CA ALA A 200 28.80 -2.80 10.78
C ALA A 200 28.32 -4.24 10.58
N LEU A 201 28.64 -5.13 11.52
CA LEU A 201 28.20 -6.52 11.49
C LEU A 201 26.68 -6.65 11.58
N MET A 202 26.01 -5.79 12.36
CA MET A 202 24.54 -5.71 12.43
C MET A 202 23.94 -5.20 11.10
N VAL A 203 24.54 -4.19 10.47
CA VAL A 203 24.13 -3.68 9.15
C VAL A 203 24.33 -4.75 8.06
N LEU A 204 25.44 -5.50 8.10
CA LEU A 204 25.70 -6.61 7.19
C LEU A 204 24.71 -7.76 7.41
N ALA A 205 24.38 -8.09 8.66
CA ALA A 205 23.37 -9.08 8.99
C ALA A 205 22.01 -8.68 8.41
N THR A 206 21.62 -7.41 8.56
CA THR A 206 20.39 -6.87 7.98
C THR A 206 20.42 -6.92 6.46
N THR A 207 21.54 -6.55 5.83
CA THR A 207 21.71 -6.63 4.37
C THR A 207 21.56 -8.07 3.86
N CYS A 208 22.14 -9.05 4.56
CA CYS A 208 22.00 -10.46 4.21
C CYS A 208 20.55 -10.95 4.36
N LEU A 209 19.86 -10.50 5.40
CA LEU A 209 18.46 -10.83 5.66
C LEU A 209 17.53 -10.23 4.59
N LEU A 210 17.78 -9.00 4.13
CA LEU A 210 17.07 -8.39 3.00
C LEU A 210 17.32 -9.11 1.66
N HIS A 211 18.38 -9.90 1.56
CA HIS A 211 18.69 -10.77 0.42
C HIS A 211 18.27 -12.23 0.64
N GLU A 212 17.46 -12.51 1.67
CA GLU A 212 16.96 -13.85 2.02
C GLU A 212 18.06 -14.88 2.34
N ARG A 213 19.24 -14.40 2.72
CA ARG A 213 20.38 -15.23 3.14
C ARG A 213 20.40 -15.40 4.65
N ASP A 214 19.39 -16.07 5.18
CA ASP A 214 19.14 -16.21 6.63
C ASP A 214 20.33 -16.75 7.43
N LEU A 215 21.05 -17.74 6.89
CA LEU A 215 22.18 -18.36 7.60
C LEU A 215 23.35 -17.39 7.74
N LEU A 216 23.67 -16.65 6.67
CA LEU A 216 24.71 -15.62 6.71
C LEU A 216 24.27 -14.44 7.58
N ALA A 217 22.99 -14.04 7.53
CA ALA A 217 22.45 -13.02 8.41
C ALA A 217 22.60 -13.43 9.89
N SER A 218 22.25 -14.67 10.22
CA SER A 218 22.38 -15.22 11.57
C SER A 218 23.83 -15.25 12.04
N ALA A 219 24.76 -15.67 11.17
CA ALA A 219 26.18 -15.69 11.49
C ALA A 219 26.76 -14.28 11.72
N CYS A 220 26.45 -13.32 10.84
CA CYS A 220 26.86 -11.92 11.00
C CYS A 220 26.29 -11.29 12.28
N PHE A 221 25.03 -11.57 12.61
CA PHE A 221 24.43 -11.06 13.85
C PHE A 221 25.04 -11.69 15.10
N CYS A 222 25.38 -12.99 15.06
CA CYS A 222 26.14 -13.63 16.14
C CYS A 222 27.51 -12.96 16.35
N LEU A 223 28.22 -12.61 15.27
CA LEU A 223 29.48 -11.88 15.36
C LEU A 223 29.29 -10.49 15.98
N SER A 224 28.26 -9.75 15.54
CA SER A 224 27.91 -8.43 16.11
C SER A 224 27.67 -8.52 17.62
N LEU A 225 26.82 -9.47 18.05
CA LEU A 225 26.49 -9.70 19.46
C LEU A 225 27.69 -10.13 20.31
N ASN A 226 28.58 -10.95 19.75
CA ASN A 226 29.81 -11.38 20.42
C ASN A 226 30.91 -10.31 20.40
N TYR A 227 30.76 -9.25 19.62
CA TYR A 227 31.64 -8.10 19.66
C TYR A 227 31.21 -7.13 20.78
N LYS A 228 29.94 -6.75 20.84
CA LYS A 228 29.36 -5.96 21.94
C LYS A 228 27.99 -6.51 22.33
N GLN A 229 27.83 -6.88 23.60
CA GLN A 229 26.59 -7.44 24.14
C GLN A 229 25.38 -6.49 24.03
N MET A 230 25.63 -5.20 23.86
CA MET A 230 24.58 -4.19 23.70
C MET A 230 23.74 -4.38 22.43
N GLU A 231 24.21 -5.18 21.46
CA GLU A 231 23.44 -5.58 20.27
C GLU A 231 22.24 -6.47 20.60
N LEU A 232 22.10 -6.93 21.86
CA LEU A 232 20.86 -7.53 22.35
C LEU A 232 19.62 -6.65 22.11
N TYR A 233 19.81 -5.33 21.96
CA TYR A 233 18.74 -4.39 21.64
C TYR A 233 18.08 -4.69 20.28
N HIS A 234 18.82 -5.35 19.37
CA HIS A 234 18.38 -5.77 18.05
C HIS A 234 17.98 -7.25 17.99
N ALA A 235 18.28 -8.04 19.03
CA ALA A 235 18.13 -9.50 19.00
C ALA A 235 16.67 -9.94 18.83
N LEU A 236 15.71 -9.27 19.49
CA LEU A 236 14.29 -9.62 19.39
C LEU A 236 13.75 -9.48 17.95
N PRO A 237 13.95 -8.36 17.23
CA PRO A 237 13.62 -8.26 15.81
C PRO A 237 14.24 -9.37 14.95
N PHE A 238 15.55 -9.63 15.08
CA PHE A 238 16.23 -10.69 14.32
C PHE A 238 15.63 -12.06 14.59
N PHE A 239 15.47 -12.40 15.88
CA PHE A 239 14.90 -13.68 16.30
C PHE A 239 13.48 -13.88 15.77
N LEU A 240 12.59 -12.92 15.98
CA LEU A 240 11.19 -13.05 15.58
C LEU A 240 11.01 -13.06 14.06
N TYR A 241 11.82 -12.29 13.33
CA TYR A 241 11.80 -12.33 11.87
C TYR A 241 12.25 -13.70 11.36
N LEU A 242 13.41 -14.19 11.80
CA LEU A 242 13.93 -15.51 11.39
C LEU A 242 13.00 -16.66 11.84
N LEU A 243 12.37 -16.54 13.01
CA LEU A 243 11.37 -17.51 13.45
C LEU A 243 10.13 -17.47 12.56
N SER A 244 9.68 -16.28 12.16
CA SER A 244 8.53 -16.13 11.25
C SER A 244 8.79 -16.75 9.86
N THR A 245 10.04 -16.74 9.38
CA THR A 245 10.39 -17.41 8.10
C THR A 245 10.42 -18.93 8.19
N CYS A 246 10.42 -19.48 9.41
CA CYS A 246 10.30 -20.92 9.68
C CYS A 246 8.84 -21.39 9.81
N VAL A 247 7.88 -20.47 9.98
CA VAL A 247 6.46 -20.82 10.01
C VAL A 247 6.00 -21.17 8.59
N PRO A 248 5.44 -22.36 8.35
CA PRO A 248 5.06 -22.79 7.01
C PRO A 248 3.95 -21.89 6.44
N LYS A 249 4.14 -21.42 5.20
CA LYS A 249 3.10 -20.71 4.44
C LYS A 249 2.00 -21.70 4.01
N PRO A 250 0.75 -21.25 3.74
CA PRO A 250 -0.31 -22.12 3.24
C PRO A 250 0.16 -22.90 2.00
N GLY A 251 0.08 -24.24 2.04
CA GLY A 251 0.57 -25.13 0.98
C GLY A 251 2.00 -25.67 1.17
N GLN A 252 2.77 -25.17 2.15
CA GLN A 252 4.09 -25.73 2.50
C GLN A 252 4.01 -26.75 3.64
N SER A 253 4.81 -27.81 3.55
CA SER A 253 4.91 -28.83 4.61
C SER A 253 5.60 -28.28 5.86
N THR A 254 5.10 -28.65 7.04
CA THR A 254 5.73 -28.36 8.34
C THR A 254 7.18 -28.84 8.42
N TYR A 255 7.52 -29.92 7.70
CA TYR A 255 8.90 -30.43 7.63
C TYR A 255 9.90 -29.38 7.12
N TRP A 256 9.52 -28.58 6.12
CA TRP A 256 10.38 -27.56 5.55
C TRP A 256 10.69 -26.45 6.57
N GLY A 257 9.66 -26.02 7.31
CA GLY A 257 9.81 -25.05 8.40
C GLY A 257 10.73 -25.54 9.51
N VAL A 258 10.57 -26.80 9.94
CA VAL A 258 11.44 -27.44 10.93
C VAL A 258 12.88 -27.55 10.42
N LEU A 259 13.09 -27.93 9.16
CA LEU A 259 14.43 -28.02 8.57
C LEU A 259 15.13 -26.65 8.53
N ARG A 260 14.41 -25.57 8.17
CA ARG A 260 14.94 -24.20 8.18
C ARG A 260 15.32 -23.77 9.60
N LEU A 261 14.44 -24.05 10.57
CA LEU A 261 14.71 -23.77 11.98
C LEU A 261 15.97 -24.48 12.46
N VAL A 262 16.11 -25.79 12.19
CA VAL A 262 17.30 -26.57 12.55
C VAL A 262 18.57 -25.98 11.92
N LYS A 263 18.54 -25.60 10.63
CA LYS A 263 19.70 -24.99 9.97
C LYS A 263 20.12 -23.68 10.66
N ILE A 264 19.17 -22.79 10.94
CA ILE A 264 19.43 -21.52 11.63
C ILE A 264 19.98 -21.78 13.04
N SER A 265 19.34 -22.67 13.80
CA SER A 265 19.79 -23.04 15.15
C SER A 265 21.20 -23.63 15.15
N VAL A 266 21.53 -24.53 14.22
CA VAL A 266 22.88 -25.10 14.07
C VAL A 266 23.89 -24.01 13.74
N THR A 267 23.57 -23.07 12.84
CA THR A 267 24.46 -21.94 12.54
C THR A 267 24.74 -21.09 13.78
N VAL A 268 23.70 -20.69 14.53
CA VAL A 268 23.86 -19.88 15.75
C VAL A 268 24.71 -20.63 16.78
N VAL A 269 24.38 -21.87 17.09
CA VAL A 269 25.13 -22.69 18.06
C VAL A 269 26.58 -22.87 17.63
N THR A 270 26.83 -23.16 16.35
CA THR A 270 28.20 -23.33 15.83
C THR A 270 29.00 -22.03 15.97
N MET A 271 28.42 -20.88 15.64
CA MET A 271 29.11 -19.59 15.76
C MET A 271 29.46 -19.25 17.21
N PHE A 272 28.52 -19.46 18.15
CA PHE A 272 28.79 -19.27 19.57
C PHE A 272 29.86 -20.24 20.08
N LEU A 273 29.78 -21.52 19.72
CA LEU A 273 30.78 -22.52 20.08
C LEU A 273 32.17 -22.14 19.57
N LEU A 274 32.31 -21.72 18.30
CA LEU A 274 33.59 -21.34 17.73
C LEU A 274 34.23 -20.14 18.47
N ILE A 275 33.44 -19.14 18.83
CA ILE A 275 33.94 -17.93 19.52
C ILE A 275 34.26 -18.22 20.98
N TRP A 276 33.42 -18.99 21.66
CA TRP A 276 33.52 -19.25 23.09
C TRP A 276 34.37 -20.48 23.44
N LEU A 277 34.78 -21.31 22.46
CA LEU A 277 35.49 -22.57 22.69
C LEU A 277 36.61 -22.49 23.74
N PRO A 278 37.49 -21.47 23.75
CA PRO A 278 38.55 -21.38 24.76
C PRO A 278 38.05 -21.20 26.20
N PHE A 279 36.89 -20.57 26.36
CA PHE A 279 36.27 -20.24 27.65
C PHE A 279 35.30 -21.32 28.14
N LEU A 280 34.91 -22.28 27.27
CA LEU A 280 34.02 -23.40 27.61
C LEU A 280 34.75 -24.59 28.27
N THR A 281 36.06 -24.47 28.50
CA THR A 281 36.86 -25.54 29.14
C THR A 281 36.52 -25.74 30.62
N ASP A 282 36.05 -24.70 31.31
CA ASP A 282 35.56 -24.74 32.68
C ASP A 282 34.30 -23.86 32.79
N LEU A 283 33.24 -24.38 33.40
CA LEU A 283 31.99 -23.65 33.62
C LEU A 283 32.22 -22.37 34.42
N ASN A 284 33.15 -22.38 35.38
CA ASN A 284 33.45 -21.21 36.19
C ASN A 284 34.03 -20.06 35.34
N VAL A 285 34.93 -20.37 34.42
CA VAL A 285 35.51 -19.38 33.49
C VAL A 285 34.44 -18.80 32.58
N ALA A 286 33.56 -19.65 32.03
CA ALA A 286 32.44 -19.17 31.22
C ALA A 286 31.48 -18.25 32.01
N LEU A 287 31.17 -18.60 33.26
CA LEU A 287 30.33 -17.80 34.14
C LEU A 287 30.98 -16.46 34.51
N GLU A 288 32.28 -16.42 34.77
CA GLU A 288 33.04 -15.19 35.01
C GLU A 288 32.93 -14.23 33.82
N VAL A 289 33.10 -14.73 32.59
CA VAL A 289 32.95 -13.94 31.35
C VAL A 289 31.53 -13.36 31.21
N VAL A 290 30.50 -14.15 31.54
CA VAL A 290 29.10 -13.68 31.48
C VAL A 290 28.81 -12.64 32.56
N GLN A 291 29.30 -12.84 33.79
CA GLN A 291 29.10 -11.90 34.89
C GLN A 291 29.75 -10.53 34.61
N ARG A 292 30.90 -10.51 33.91
CA ARG A 292 31.52 -9.26 33.45
C ARG A 292 30.70 -8.49 32.44
N GLN A 293 30.02 -9.18 31.52
CA GLN A 293 29.20 -8.54 30.50
C GLN A 293 27.91 -7.92 31.06
N PHE A 294 27.36 -8.48 32.15
CA PHE A 294 26.11 -8.04 32.78
C PHE A 294 26.31 -7.73 34.28
N PRO A 295 26.98 -6.62 34.63
CA PRO A 295 27.24 -6.28 36.03
C PRO A 295 25.97 -5.75 36.71
N VAL A 296 25.19 -6.65 37.33
CA VAL A 296 23.92 -6.34 38.01
C VAL A 296 24.09 -5.37 39.19
N ALA A 297 25.31 -5.20 39.71
CA ALA A 297 25.61 -4.29 40.81
C ALA A 297 25.52 -2.80 40.45
N ARG A 298 25.56 -2.44 39.16
CA ARG A 298 25.46 -1.04 38.68
C ARG A 298 24.01 -0.55 38.69
N GLY A 299 23.77 0.63 39.27
CA GLY A 299 22.42 1.19 39.48
C GLY A 299 21.88 1.96 38.27
N VAL A 300 20.56 2.21 38.22
CA VAL A 300 19.85 2.86 37.08
C VAL A 300 20.29 4.29 36.77
N PHE A 301 20.90 4.98 37.73
CA PHE A 301 21.03 6.44 37.74
C PHE A 301 22.47 6.86 38.01
N GLU A 302 23.42 6.17 37.39
CA GLU A 302 24.84 6.51 37.46
C GLU A 302 25.12 7.81 36.69
N ASP A 303 24.54 7.97 35.49
CA ASP A 303 24.71 9.14 34.62
C ASP A 303 23.39 9.82 34.21
N LYS A 304 23.51 11.03 33.64
CA LYS A 304 22.36 11.84 33.16
C LYS A 304 21.98 11.46 31.73
N VAL A 305 21.40 10.29 31.58
CA VAL A 305 20.99 9.75 30.28
C VAL A 305 19.60 10.25 29.90
N ALA A 306 19.32 10.40 28.60
CA ALA A 306 18.02 10.79 28.05
C ALA A 306 16.98 9.64 28.08
N ASN A 307 16.87 8.95 29.21
CA ASN A 307 15.91 7.86 29.43
C ASN A 307 14.75 8.31 30.34
N VAL A 308 13.67 7.53 30.32
CA VAL A 308 12.42 7.88 31.04
C VAL A 308 12.65 7.94 32.54
N TRP A 309 13.48 7.04 33.07
CA TRP A 309 13.80 6.99 34.48
C TRP A 309 14.49 8.27 34.95
N CYS A 310 15.55 8.72 34.25
CA CYS A 310 16.29 9.93 34.59
C CYS A 310 15.39 11.17 34.53
N ALA A 311 14.58 11.30 33.48
CA ALA A 311 13.68 12.43 33.31
C ALA A 311 12.62 12.51 34.42
N LEU A 312 12.00 11.38 34.77
CA LEU A 312 10.96 11.33 35.80
C LEU A 312 11.51 11.33 37.24
N ASN A 313 12.76 10.93 37.44
CA ASN A 313 13.39 10.91 38.76
C ASN A 313 13.48 12.30 39.40
N VAL A 314 13.47 13.37 38.61
CA VAL A 314 13.41 14.75 39.14
C VAL A 314 12.12 14.99 39.93
N LEU A 315 11.00 14.41 39.48
CA LEU A 315 9.66 14.59 40.04
C LEU A 315 9.33 13.52 41.10
N PHE A 316 9.54 12.24 40.78
CA PHE A 316 9.07 11.13 41.61
C PHE A 316 10.14 10.55 42.57
N LYS A 317 11.42 10.87 42.35
CA LYS A 317 12.57 10.42 43.16
C LYS A 317 12.60 8.91 43.40
N PHE A 318 12.74 8.13 42.33
CA PHE A 318 12.74 6.66 42.37
C PHE A 318 13.78 6.07 43.33
N LYS A 319 14.99 6.66 43.40
CA LYS A 319 16.07 6.21 44.30
C LYS A 319 15.67 6.11 45.77
N THR A 320 14.72 6.93 46.23
CA THR A 320 14.32 6.95 47.65
C THR A 320 13.16 6.01 47.93
N ARG A 321 12.52 5.46 46.90
CA ARG A 321 11.26 4.69 47.02
C ARG A 321 11.41 3.22 46.65
N PHE A 322 12.42 2.87 45.85
CA PHE A 322 12.67 1.51 45.39
C PHE A 322 14.12 1.13 45.59
N ASP A 323 14.38 -0.14 45.91
CA ASP A 323 15.73 -0.69 45.85
C ASP A 323 16.17 -0.95 44.38
N ASN A 324 17.46 -1.25 44.18
CA ASN A 324 18.02 -1.52 42.85
C ASN A 324 17.40 -2.74 42.15
N TYR A 325 17.10 -3.82 42.88
CA TYR A 325 16.47 -5.03 42.38
C TYR A 325 14.99 -4.83 42.03
N GLN A 326 14.25 -4.06 42.82
CA GLN A 326 12.89 -3.62 42.49
C GLN A 326 12.88 -2.74 41.23
N MET A 327 13.82 -1.80 41.14
CA MET A 327 14.01 -0.99 39.93
C MET A 327 14.33 -1.86 38.72
N MET A 328 15.21 -2.86 38.85
CA MET A 328 15.56 -3.79 37.77
C MET A 328 14.32 -4.52 37.25
N ARG A 329 13.46 -5.03 38.14
CA ARG A 329 12.20 -5.69 37.74
C ARG A 329 11.24 -4.72 37.03
N LEU A 330 11.11 -3.50 37.53
CA LEU A 330 10.27 -2.47 36.93
C LEU A 330 10.76 -2.10 35.52
N CYS A 331 12.05 -1.87 35.36
CA CYS A 331 12.68 -1.59 34.08
C CYS A 331 12.49 -2.76 33.10
N LEU A 332 12.72 -4.00 33.54
CA LEU A 332 12.51 -5.19 32.72
C LEU A 332 11.07 -5.27 32.19
N PHE A 333 10.08 -5.12 33.08
CA PHE A 333 8.68 -5.16 32.67
C PHE A 333 8.31 -4.01 31.71
N ALA A 334 8.78 -2.80 32.00
CA ALA A 334 8.55 -1.64 31.15
C ALA A 334 9.16 -1.81 29.75
N THR A 335 10.40 -2.30 29.66
CA THR A 335 11.06 -2.59 28.38
C THR A 335 10.33 -3.67 27.59
N LEU A 336 9.96 -4.79 28.23
CA LEU A 336 9.22 -5.86 27.56
C LEU A 336 7.86 -5.38 27.04
N LEU A 337 7.13 -4.60 27.85
CA LEU A 337 5.85 -4.01 27.45
C LEU A 337 6.02 -3.04 26.27
N ALA A 338 7.09 -2.25 26.25
CA ALA A 338 7.38 -1.31 25.18
C ALA A 338 7.77 -2.01 23.86
N VAL A 339 8.52 -3.12 23.92
CA VAL A 339 8.96 -3.88 22.74
C VAL A 339 7.84 -4.77 22.17
N PHE A 340 6.87 -5.17 23.01
CA PHE A 340 5.83 -6.14 22.67
C PHE A 340 5.01 -5.80 21.41
N PRO A 341 4.46 -4.58 21.21
CA PRO A 341 3.63 -4.29 20.04
C PRO A 341 4.38 -4.42 18.72
N SER A 342 5.61 -3.91 18.65
CA SER A 342 6.46 -3.99 17.46
C SER A 342 6.86 -5.43 17.15
N SER A 343 7.17 -6.21 18.19
CA SER A 343 7.57 -7.62 18.10
C SER A 343 6.44 -8.52 17.60
N VAL A 344 5.24 -8.38 18.17
CA VAL A 344 4.05 -9.14 17.77
C VAL A 344 3.67 -8.83 16.33
N ASP A 345 3.71 -7.56 15.93
CA ASP A 345 3.46 -7.17 14.54
C ASP A 345 4.45 -7.78 13.55
N LEU A 346 5.74 -7.80 13.89
CA LEU A 346 6.77 -8.37 13.03
C LEU A 346 6.60 -9.89 12.87
N PHE A 347 6.27 -10.59 13.96
CA PHE A 347 6.08 -12.04 13.94
C PHE A 347 4.81 -12.46 13.19
N LEU A 348 3.67 -11.79 13.47
CA LEU A 348 2.38 -12.14 12.88
C LEU A 348 2.24 -11.66 11.43
N ARG A 349 2.91 -10.56 11.05
CA ARG A 349 2.82 -9.95 9.72
C ARG A 349 4.23 -9.65 9.19
N PRO A 350 5.04 -10.70 8.91
CA PRO A 350 6.44 -10.53 8.52
C PRO A 350 6.55 -9.74 7.22
N ASN A 351 7.43 -8.73 7.23
CA ASN A 351 7.69 -7.88 6.08
C ASN A 351 9.10 -7.29 6.20
N SER A 352 9.89 -7.37 5.12
CA SER A 352 11.27 -6.86 5.07
C SER A 352 11.36 -5.34 5.32
N ARG A 353 10.36 -4.55 4.92
CA ARG A 353 10.26 -3.11 5.22
C ARG A 353 9.93 -2.80 6.68
N LYS A 354 9.20 -3.71 7.35
CA LYS A 354 8.91 -3.57 8.78
C LYS A 354 10.11 -3.92 9.65
N PHE A 355 10.99 -4.80 9.16
CA PHE A 355 12.16 -5.27 9.90
C PHE A 355 13.04 -4.11 10.39
N VAL A 356 13.41 -3.17 9.51
CA VAL A 356 14.23 -2.01 9.89
C VAL A 356 13.52 -1.11 10.91
N LEU A 357 12.21 -0.91 10.79
CA LEU A 357 11.43 -0.16 11.77
C LEU A 357 11.32 -0.90 13.12
N ALA A 358 11.27 -2.23 13.10
CA ALA A 358 11.29 -3.04 14.32
C ALA A 358 12.65 -2.98 15.01
N LEU A 359 13.76 -2.91 14.27
CA LEU A 359 15.08 -2.62 14.83
C LEU A 359 15.09 -1.27 15.56
N VAL A 360 14.57 -0.21 14.93
CA VAL A 360 14.45 1.13 15.55
C VAL A 360 13.58 1.08 16.81
N ASN A 361 12.39 0.48 16.72
CA ASN A 361 11.44 0.42 17.84
C ASN A 361 11.99 -0.40 19.01
N SER A 362 12.61 -1.55 18.75
CA SER A 362 13.23 -2.40 19.76
C SER A 362 14.37 -1.66 20.45
N SER A 363 15.35 -1.15 19.70
CA SER A 363 16.51 -0.50 20.33
C SER A 363 16.15 0.79 21.05
N LEU A 364 15.16 1.55 20.56
CA LEU A 364 14.67 2.74 21.24
C LEU A 364 13.89 2.41 22.52
N ALA A 365 13.13 1.32 22.55
CA ALA A 365 12.48 0.85 23.78
C ALA A 365 13.51 0.40 24.84
N PHE A 366 14.56 -0.32 24.44
CA PHE A 366 15.67 -0.63 25.33
C PHE A 366 16.36 0.65 25.83
N PHE A 367 16.67 1.60 24.96
CA PHE A 367 17.27 2.88 25.38
C PHE A 367 16.40 3.68 26.37
N LEU A 368 15.08 3.73 26.16
CA LEU A 368 14.18 4.54 26.97
C LEU A 368 13.85 3.91 28.33
N PHE A 369 13.72 2.59 28.40
CA PHE A 369 13.13 1.88 29.55
C PHE A 369 14.06 0.87 30.22
N SER A 370 15.22 0.54 29.65
CA SER A 370 16.14 -0.45 30.25
C SER A 370 16.74 0.06 31.57
N PHE A 371 17.19 -0.90 32.38
CA PHE A 371 17.83 -0.69 33.67
C PHE A 371 19.21 -0.05 33.54
N GLN A 372 20.01 -0.52 32.57
CA GLN A 372 21.35 -0.01 32.29
C GLN A 372 21.39 0.59 30.89
N VAL A 373 21.62 1.90 30.83
CA VAL A 373 21.72 2.66 29.58
C VAL A 373 22.79 3.73 29.79
N HIS A 374 23.61 3.95 28.77
CA HIS A 374 24.58 5.05 28.72
C HIS A 374 24.18 6.05 27.62
N GLU A 375 24.67 7.30 27.68
CA GLU A 375 24.38 8.32 26.68
C GLU A 375 24.73 7.85 25.26
N LYS A 376 25.89 7.22 25.13
CA LYS A 376 26.43 6.65 23.88
C LYS A 376 25.64 5.46 23.32
N SER A 377 24.79 4.80 24.13
CA SER A 377 23.92 3.72 23.66
C SER A 377 22.87 4.16 22.64
N ILE A 378 22.60 5.47 22.52
CA ILE A 378 21.69 6.01 21.49
C ILE A 378 22.15 5.68 20.06
N LEU A 379 23.45 5.40 19.87
CA LEU A 379 24.01 5.00 18.57
C LEU A 379 23.41 3.68 18.06
N LEU A 380 23.00 2.78 18.95
CA LEU A 380 22.29 1.54 18.62
C LEU A 380 20.92 1.84 18.01
N VAL A 381 20.32 2.99 18.30
CA VAL A 381 19.09 3.45 17.65
C VAL A 381 19.40 4.26 16.38
N ALA A 382 20.45 5.08 16.43
CA ALA A 382 20.83 5.97 15.34
C ALA A 382 21.17 5.20 14.05
N VAL A 383 21.85 4.06 14.12
CA VAL A 383 22.22 3.28 12.92
C VAL A 383 20.99 2.67 12.22
N PRO A 384 20.05 1.99 12.91
CA PRO A 384 18.77 1.62 12.30
C PRO A 384 17.97 2.82 11.73
N VAL A 385 18.03 3.99 12.37
CA VAL A 385 17.41 5.22 11.83
C VAL A 385 18.09 5.69 10.54
N LEU A 386 19.43 5.59 10.45
CA LEU A 386 20.19 5.81 9.21
C LEU A 386 19.77 4.82 8.13
N MET A 387 19.61 3.55 8.47
CA MET A 387 19.13 2.53 7.53
C MET A 387 17.73 2.84 6.97
N TYR A 388 16.87 3.50 7.76
CA TYR A 388 15.54 3.96 7.35
C TYR A 388 15.52 5.32 6.62
N PHE A 389 16.66 6.02 6.56
CA PHE A 389 16.79 7.38 6.01
C PHE A 389 16.23 7.59 4.58
N PRO A 390 16.39 6.66 3.61
CA PRO A 390 15.87 6.84 2.25
C PRO A 390 14.34 7.01 2.19
N TYR A 391 13.62 6.47 3.18
CA TYR A 391 12.17 6.45 3.23
C TYR A 391 11.57 7.67 3.96
N ALA A 392 12.26 8.21 4.96
CA ALA A 392 11.76 9.32 5.78
C ALA A 392 12.87 10.32 6.18
N PRO A 393 13.48 11.02 5.21
CA PRO A 393 14.72 11.78 5.43
C PRO A 393 14.60 12.87 6.49
N PHE A 394 13.48 13.60 6.56
CA PHE A 394 13.30 14.68 7.55
C PHE A 394 13.21 14.17 8.99
N VAL A 395 12.46 13.09 9.23
CA VAL A 395 12.32 12.52 10.58
C VAL A 395 13.65 11.90 11.03
N CYS A 396 14.32 11.17 10.13
CA CYS A 396 15.61 10.58 10.42
C CYS A 396 16.67 11.68 10.70
N PHE A 397 16.73 12.72 9.88
CA PHE A 397 17.62 13.87 10.13
C PHE A 397 17.34 14.53 11.48
N TRP A 398 16.07 14.77 11.80
CA TRP A 398 15.66 15.34 13.08
C TRP A 398 16.11 14.48 14.27
N PHE A 399 15.86 13.17 14.21
CA PHE A 399 16.32 12.22 15.22
C PHE A 399 17.84 12.22 15.36
N LEU A 400 18.58 12.22 14.26
CA LEU A 400 20.04 12.13 14.26
C LEU A 400 20.68 13.40 14.85
N CYS A 401 20.16 14.59 14.54
CA CYS A 401 20.60 15.82 15.19
C CYS A 401 20.34 15.78 16.72
N LEU A 402 19.16 15.31 17.13
CA LEU A 402 18.81 15.14 18.55
C LEU A 402 19.68 14.09 19.26
N SER A 403 20.02 12.99 18.60
CA SER A 403 20.92 11.98 19.16
C SER A 403 22.31 12.55 19.42
N GLY A 404 22.88 13.32 18.48
CA GLY A 404 24.14 14.03 18.70
C GLY A 404 24.05 15.04 19.85
N PHE A 405 22.96 15.82 19.90
CA PHE A 405 22.71 16.78 20.98
C PHE A 405 22.57 16.10 22.35
N SER A 406 21.93 14.93 22.43
CA SER A 406 21.76 14.20 23.69
C SER A 406 23.08 13.75 24.32
N MET A 407 24.13 13.59 23.51
CA MET A 407 25.48 13.22 23.95
C MET A 407 26.35 14.45 24.26
N LEU A 408 25.86 15.68 24.06
CA LEU A 408 26.63 16.91 24.29
C LEU A 408 27.31 16.98 25.67
N PRO A 409 26.65 16.62 26.80
CA PRO A 409 27.32 16.67 28.11
C PRO A 409 28.57 15.80 28.19
N LEU A 410 28.58 14.65 27.51
CA LEU A 410 29.74 13.78 27.40
C LEU A 410 30.85 14.45 26.58
N LEU A 411 30.50 14.98 25.40
CA LEU A 411 31.44 15.65 24.51
C LEU A 411 32.08 16.91 25.13
N VAL A 412 31.35 17.59 26.01
CA VAL A 412 31.90 18.72 26.78
C VAL A 412 32.96 18.24 27.77
N LYS A 413 32.73 17.11 28.46
CA LYS A 413 33.71 16.52 29.40
C LYS A 413 35.01 16.14 28.69
N ASP A 414 34.93 15.65 27.45
CA ASP A 414 36.10 15.24 26.67
C ASP A 414 36.73 16.36 25.82
N GLY A 415 36.26 17.62 25.93
CA GLY A 415 36.83 18.74 25.15
C GLY A 415 36.52 18.71 23.65
N LEU A 416 35.48 17.99 23.23
CA LEU A 416 35.10 17.77 21.82
C LEU A 416 34.09 18.78 21.26
N VAL A 417 33.81 19.87 21.97
CA VAL A 417 32.77 20.86 21.59
C VAL A 417 33.03 21.46 20.20
N MET A 418 34.28 21.77 19.87
CA MET A 418 34.65 22.32 18.57
C MET A 418 34.36 21.35 17.42
N ALA A 419 34.76 20.09 17.59
CA ALA A 419 34.46 19.03 16.62
C ALA A 419 32.94 18.81 16.48
N PHE A 420 32.20 18.83 17.59
CA PHE A 420 30.75 18.70 17.60
C PHE A 420 30.06 19.80 16.79
N VAL A 421 30.43 21.07 17.00
CA VAL A 421 29.85 22.20 16.26
C VAL A 421 30.19 22.11 14.78
N ALA A 422 31.46 21.88 14.44
CA ALA A 422 31.92 21.80 13.06
C ALA A 422 31.22 20.67 12.29
N LEU A 423 31.17 19.46 12.85
CA LEU A 423 30.52 18.31 12.22
C LEU A 423 29.00 18.50 12.13
N THR A 424 28.36 19.07 13.15
CA THR A 424 26.91 19.30 13.14
C THR A 424 26.52 20.33 12.08
N VAL A 425 27.25 21.45 11.99
CA VAL A 425 27.03 22.46 10.95
C VAL A 425 27.26 21.84 9.57
N PHE A 426 28.36 21.11 9.39
CA PHE A 426 28.67 20.42 8.14
C PHE A 426 27.57 19.43 7.74
N TYR A 427 27.05 18.66 8.70
CA TYR A 427 25.98 17.69 8.47
C TYR A 427 24.65 18.36 8.10
N VAL A 428 24.27 19.46 8.77
CA VAL A 428 23.06 20.25 8.46
C VAL A 428 23.15 20.84 7.05
N VAL A 429 24.30 21.41 6.68
CA VAL A 429 24.54 21.96 5.33
C VAL A 429 24.48 20.84 4.29
N SER A 430 25.16 19.72 4.55
CA SER A 430 25.17 18.55 3.65
C SER A 430 23.76 18.00 3.44
N PHE A 431 22.95 17.89 4.50
CA PHE A 431 21.56 17.49 4.40
C PHE A 431 20.74 18.46 3.55
N ARG A 432 20.89 19.78 3.78
CA ARG A 432 20.19 20.81 3.00
C ARG A 432 20.52 20.71 1.51
N VAL A 433 21.80 20.51 1.16
CA VAL A 433 22.26 20.36 -0.22
C VAL A 433 21.75 19.07 -0.86
N CYS A 434 21.85 17.94 -0.17
CA CYS A 434 21.37 16.65 -0.68
C CYS A 434 19.86 16.65 -0.93
N ILE A 435 19.10 17.23 0.01
CA ILE A 435 17.64 17.36 -0.12
C ILE A 435 17.27 18.33 -1.25
N GLU A 436 17.95 19.48 -1.36
CA GLU A 436 17.74 20.39 -2.49
C GLU A 436 17.92 19.67 -3.83
N HIS A 437 19.01 18.91 -3.96
CA HIS A 437 19.31 18.15 -5.16
C HIS A 437 18.27 17.05 -5.42
N ALA A 438 17.88 16.29 -4.40
CA ALA A 438 16.85 15.26 -4.51
C ALA A 438 15.51 15.83 -5.01
N TYR A 439 15.08 16.98 -4.47
CA TYR A 439 13.83 17.62 -4.91
C TYR A 439 13.94 18.28 -6.28
N ARG A 440 15.07 18.89 -6.66
CA ARG A 440 15.28 19.42 -8.02
C ARG A 440 15.16 18.31 -9.06
N THR A 441 15.80 17.18 -8.81
CA THR A 441 15.75 16.01 -9.69
C THR A 441 14.36 15.38 -9.72
N SER A 442 13.65 15.33 -8.58
CA SER A 442 12.31 14.73 -8.51
C SER A 442 11.21 15.62 -9.11
N LEU A 443 11.30 16.94 -8.96
CA LEU A 443 10.30 17.91 -9.43
C LEU A 443 10.63 18.47 -10.83
N ASN A 444 11.85 18.22 -11.33
CA ASN A 444 12.38 18.77 -12.58
C ASN A 444 12.33 20.31 -12.62
N THR A 445 12.71 20.96 -11.51
CA THR A 445 12.70 22.42 -11.34
C THR A 445 14.07 22.95 -10.93
N GLN A 446 14.37 24.22 -11.25
CA GLN A 446 15.60 24.88 -10.77
C GLN A 446 15.56 25.21 -9.27
N ASN A 447 14.36 25.42 -8.73
CA ASN A 447 14.12 25.72 -7.31
C ASN A 447 13.54 24.46 -6.64
N GLY A 448 14.35 23.71 -5.88
CA GLY A 448 13.93 22.41 -5.32
C GLY A 448 12.99 22.56 -4.13
N LEU A 449 13.53 22.90 -2.95
CA LEU A 449 12.70 23.01 -1.73
C LEU A 449 11.72 24.18 -1.77
N VAL A 450 12.10 25.30 -2.39
CA VAL A 450 11.21 26.47 -2.48
C VAL A 450 9.94 26.10 -3.24
N GLU A 451 10.06 25.37 -4.34
CA GLU A 451 8.91 24.94 -5.13
C GLU A 451 8.11 23.85 -4.40
N TYR A 452 8.77 22.96 -3.66
CA TYR A 452 8.11 22.01 -2.78
C TYR A 452 7.22 22.71 -1.73
N TYR A 453 7.76 23.68 -0.98
CA TYR A 453 6.98 24.40 0.03
C TYR A 453 5.92 25.32 -0.60
N LYS A 454 6.19 25.93 -1.76
CA LYS A 454 5.16 26.66 -2.52
C LYS A 454 4.03 25.74 -2.95
N SER A 455 4.34 24.56 -3.48
CA SER A 455 3.34 23.58 -3.89
C SER A 455 2.52 23.07 -2.70
N LEU A 456 3.17 22.82 -1.56
CA LEU A 456 2.50 22.45 -0.31
C LEU A 456 1.57 23.57 0.19
N LEU A 457 2.02 24.83 0.12
CA LEU A 457 1.25 26.00 0.53
C LEU A 457 0.09 26.27 -0.44
N HIS A 458 0.29 26.11 -1.75
CA HIS A 458 -0.78 26.19 -2.75
C HIS A 458 -1.81 25.09 -2.53
N THR A 459 -1.38 23.86 -2.21
CA THR A 459 -2.29 22.76 -1.86
C THR A 459 -3.06 23.05 -0.58
N LEU A 460 -2.42 23.65 0.42
CA LEU A 460 -3.05 24.00 1.69
C LEU A 460 -4.08 25.10 1.53
N LEU A 461 -3.73 26.16 0.79
CA LEU A 461 -4.54 27.37 0.68
C LEU A 461 -5.61 27.26 -0.41
N ASP A 462 -5.36 26.53 -1.50
CA ASP A 462 -6.29 26.26 -2.62
C ASP A 462 -7.22 27.46 -2.94
N ILE A 463 -6.62 28.66 -2.97
CA ILE A 463 -7.30 29.92 -3.28
C ILE A 463 -6.70 30.41 -4.59
N GLU A 464 -7.50 30.36 -5.65
CA GLU A 464 -7.26 31.21 -6.82
C GLU A 464 -7.24 32.66 -6.33
N TYR A 465 -6.07 33.29 -6.39
CA TYR A 465 -5.77 34.62 -5.86
C TYR A 465 -6.56 35.77 -6.55
N LYS A 466 -7.62 35.48 -7.31
CA LYS A 466 -8.25 36.46 -8.21
C LYS A 466 -9.64 36.98 -7.85
N LYS A 467 -10.33 36.56 -6.77
CA LYS A 467 -11.73 37.02 -6.60
C LYS A 467 -12.29 37.30 -5.19
N VAL A 468 -11.53 37.29 -4.11
CA VAL A 468 -12.14 37.53 -2.78
C VAL A 468 -11.40 38.64 -2.02
N ILE A 469 -11.96 39.85 -2.03
CA ILE A 469 -11.59 40.97 -1.15
C ILE A 469 -12.72 41.13 -0.13
N GLY A 470 -12.49 40.79 1.15
CA GLY A 470 -13.43 41.02 2.26
C GLY A 470 -13.25 40.10 3.48
N LEU A 471 -13.91 40.42 4.61
CA LEU A 471 -13.88 39.68 5.90
C LEU A 471 -14.23 38.17 5.79
N GLY A 472 -14.81 37.73 4.67
CA GLY A 472 -15.12 36.32 4.37
C GLY A 472 -13.91 35.45 3.99
N VAL A 473 -12.78 36.05 3.62
CA VAL A 473 -11.54 35.33 3.24
C VAL A 473 -11.03 34.49 4.39
N VAL A 474 -11.02 35.00 5.62
CA VAL A 474 -10.49 34.27 6.80
C VAL A 474 -11.32 33.01 7.08
N LYS A 475 -12.65 33.09 7.00
CA LYS A 475 -13.53 31.93 7.17
C LYS A 475 -13.45 30.93 6.02
N ALA A 476 -13.15 31.38 4.80
CA ALA A 476 -12.96 30.53 3.64
C ALA A 476 -11.60 29.80 3.70
N VAL A 477 -10.51 30.52 4.00
CA VAL A 477 -9.17 29.99 4.25
C VAL A 477 -9.22 28.97 5.38
N HIS A 478 -9.85 29.31 6.51
CA HIS A 478 -9.96 28.37 7.64
C HIS A 478 -10.69 27.08 7.25
N ARG A 479 -11.79 27.17 6.51
CA ARG A 479 -12.50 25.97 6.02
C ARG A 479 -11.65 25.14 5.06
N GLN A 480 -10.89 25.77 4.18
CA GLN A 480 -10.05 25.07 3.19
C GLN A 480 -8.82 24.42 3.84
N VAL A 481 -8.17 25.12 4.77
CA VAL A 481 -7.04 24.59 5.54
C VAL A 481 -7.47 23.39 6.40
N VAL A 482 -8.65 23.44 7.02
CA VAL A 482 -9.21 22.30 7.77
C VAL A 482 -9.59 21.14 6.86
N LYS A 483 -9.97 21.40 5.61
CA LYS A 483 -10.29 20.36 4.61
C LYS A 483 -9.03 19.62 4.15
N ASN A 484 -7.90 20.33 4.00
CA ASN A 484 -6.61 19.78 3.55
C ASN A 484 -5.73 19.29 4.71
N THR A 485 -6.29 18.38 5.52
CA THR A 485 -5.69 17.87 6.76
C THR A 485 -4.28 17.29 6.61
N GLU A 486 -3.96 16.62 5.50
CA GLU A 486 -2.64 16.01 5.28
C GLU A 486 -1.54 17.03 4.96
N ALA A 487 -1.82 18.03 4.11
CA ALA A 487 -0.86 19.11 3.84
C ALA A 487 -0.58 19.94 5.10
N LEU A 488 -1.63 20.20 5.89
CA LEU A 488 -1.52 20.88 7.18
C LEU A 488 -0.67 20.07 8.16
N ARG A 489 -0.90 18.76 8.28
CA ARG A 489 -0.12 17.86 9.14
C ARG A 489 1.36 17.85 8.76
N THR A 490 1.65 17.80 7.45
CA THR A 490 3.03 17.84 6.95
C THR A 490 3.71 19.17 7.28
N LEU A 491 3.01 20.31 7.14
CA LEU A 491 3.55 21.62 7.49
C LEU A 491 3.81 21.75 9.00
N ILE A 492 2.84 21.34 9.83
CA ILE A 492 2.97 21.30 11.29
C ILE A 492 4.17 20.43 11.70
N PHE A 493 4.37 19.29 11.03
CA PHE A 493 5.52 18.42 11.29
C PHE A 493 6.86 19.12 11.00
N HIS A 494 7.02 19.75 9.83
CA HIS A 494 8.25 20.47 9.49
C HIS A 494 8.49 21.68 10.40
N PHE A 495 7.43 22.42 10.75
CA PHE A 495 7.52 23.52 11.70
C PHE A 495 7.93 23.03 13.09
N GLY A 496 7.31 21.95 13.59
CA GLY A 496 7.67 21.33 14.87
C GLY A 496 9.13 20.86 14.92
N MET A 497 9.63 20.27 13.83
CA MET A 497 11.04 19.93 13.67
C MET A 497 11.95 21.16 13.80
N LEU A 498 11.63 22.27 13.11
CA LEU A 498 12.42 23.51 13.19
C LEU A 498 12.42 24.11 14.59
N VAL A 499 11.25 24.17 15.26
CA VAL A 499 11.13 24.64 16.64
C VAL A 499 11.95 23.77 17.60
N SER A 500 11.94 22.45 17.38
CA SER A 500 12.74 21.50 18.16
C SER A 500 14.25 21.74 17.99
N LEU A 501 14.73 21.81 16.74
CA LEU A 501 16.15 22.05 16.47
C LEU A 501 16.60 23.44 16.98
N PHE A 502 15.73 24.44 16.91
CA PHE A 502 15.99 25.75 17.51
C PHE A 502 16.08 25.65 19.05
N GLY A 503 15.24 24.84 19.69
CA GLY A 503 15.33 24.54 21.12
C GLY A 503 16.67 23.90 21.50
N CYS A 504 17.17 22.95 20.70
CA CYS A 504 18.51 22.38 20.88
C CYS A 504 19.60 23.47 20.82
N LEU A 505 19.52 24.37 19.82
CA LEU A 505 20.47 25.48 19.67
C LEU A 505 20.44 26.44 20.86
N VAL A 506 19.25 26.82 21.33
CA VAL A 506 19.09 27.70 22.49
C VAL A 506 19.67 27.06 23.74
N LEU A 507 19.37 25.78 24.00
CA LEU A 507 19.93 25.08 25.16
C LEU A 507 21.46 24.88 25.06
N PHE A 508 21.97 24.60 23.85
CA PHE A 508 23.41 24.53 23.59
C PHE A 508 24.10 25.86 23.91
N LEU A 509 23.63 26.97 23.33
CA LEU A 509 24.18 28.29 23.59
C LEU A 509 24.07 28.68 25.06
N ALA A 510 22.92 28.40 25.69
CA ALA A 510 22.72 28.66 27.11
C ALA A 510 23.73 27.88 27.98
N SER A 511 24.02 26.62 27.64
CA SER A 511 24.99 25.79 28.36
C SER A 511 26.44 26.27 28.25
N LEU A 512 26.77 27.05 27.20
CA LEU A 512 28.09 27.63 26.99
C LEU A 512 28.23 29.04 27.58
N VAL A 513 27.16 29.84 27.50
CA VAL A 513 27.17 31.25 27.93
C VAL A 513 26.93 31.39 29.44
N PHE A 514 25.99 30.62 29.98
CA PHE A 514 25.58 30.74 31.38
C PHE A 514 26.23 29.68 32.24
N LYS A 515 26.79 30.10 33.38
CA LYS A 515 27.23 29.18 34.42
C LYS A 515 26.01 28.62 35.16
N ALA A 516 26.01 27.31 35.42
CA ALA A 516 24.94 26.69 36.19
C ALA A 516 24.85 27.31 37.61
N PRO A 517 23.64 27.54 38.15
CA PRO A 517 23.47 28.03 39.51
C PRO A 517 24.16 27.12 40.52
N SER A 518 24.79 27.67 41.56
CA SER A 518 25.52 26.89 42.59
C SER A 518 24.63 25.85 43.28
N ARG A 519 23.33 26.12 43.41
CA ARG A 519 22.33 25.18 43.95
C ARG A 519 22.06 23.99 43.04
N TYR A 520 22.28 24.12 41.73
CA TYR A 520 21.99 23.10 40.72
C TYR A 520 23.15 22.98 39.72
N PRO A 521 24.28 22.36 40.11
CA PRO A 521 25.48 22.28 39.27
C PRO A 521 25.25 21.52 37.96
N ASP A 522 24.41 20.48 37.98
CA ASP A 522 24.11 19.64 36.80
C ASP A 522 22.85 20.08 36.03
N LEU A 523 22.46 21.36 36.15
CA LEU A 523 21.21 21.86 35.55
C LEU A 523 21.19 21.63 34.02
N PHE A 524 22.25 22.02 33.31
CA PHE A 524 22.28 21.89 31.85
C PHE A 524 22.31 20.44 31.36
N PRO A 525 23.17 19.54 31.88
CA PRO A 525 23.09 18.11 31.57
C PRO A 525 21.70 17.52 31.78
N LEU A 526 21.03 17.89 32.87
CA LEU A 526 19.68 17.42 33.16
C LEU A 526 18.64 17.97 32.16
N LEU A 527 18.69 19.26 31.84
CA LEU A 527 17.78 19.87 30.86
C LEU A 527 17.95 19.25 29.47
N ILE A 528 19.18 19.02 29.03
CA ILE A 528 19.49 18.36 27.75
C ILE A 528 18.93 16.94 27.73
N SER A 529 19.12 16.18 28.81
CA SER A 529 18.60 14.82 28.97
C SER A 529 17.07 14.79 28.93
N VAL A 530 16.39 15.63 29.71
CA VAL A 530 14.91 15.71 29.75
C VAL A 530 14.36 16.13 28.39
N TYR A 531 14.95 17.16 27.78
CA TYR A 531 14.55 17.65 26.46
C TYR A 531 14.65 16.55 25.41
N SER A 532 15.79 15.85 25.37
CA SER A 532 16.02 14.76 24.42
C SER A 532 15.08 13.57 24.68
N CYS A 533 14.84 13.21 25.93
CA CYS A 533 13.95 12.11 26.30
C CYS A 533 12.50 12.33 25.81
N ILE A 534 11.96 13.55 25.93
CA ILE A 534 10.62 13.89 25.45
C ILE A 534 10.53 13.67 23.93
N HIS A 535 11.56 14.08 23.19
CA HIS A 535 11.60 13.88 21.75
C HIS A 535 11.73 12.40 21.38
N PHE A 536 12.59 11.65 22.07
CA PHE A 536 12.74 10.22 21.86
C PHE A 536 11.45 9.44 22.12
N LEU A 537 10.65 9.82 23.11
CA LEU A 537 9.29 9.27 23.30
C LEU A 537 8.36 9.60 22.12
N GLY A 538 8.41 10.82 21.60
CA GLY A 538 7.66 11.21 20.40
C GLY A 538 8.05 10.39 19.16
N PHE A 539 9.36 10.19 18.95
CA PHE A 539 9.87 9.33 17.88
C PHE A 539 9.49 7.86 18.08
N PHE A 540 9.52 7.36 19.31
CA PHE A 540 9.11 6.00 19.65
C PHE A 540 7.65 5.76 19.25
N VAL A 541 6.75 6.68 19.56
CA VAL A 541 5.35 6.62 19.11
C VAL A 541 5.26 6.70 17.58
N TYR A 542 6.00 7.62 16.96
CA TYR A 542 6.01 7.80 15.51
C TYR A 542 6.41 6.51 14.76
N PHE A 543 7.54 5.89 15.13
CA PHE A 543 8.06 4.71 14.46
C PHE A 543 7.19 3.47 14.70
N ASN A 544 6.58 3.32 15.89
CA ASN A 544 5.57 2.29 16.14
C ASN A 544 4.34 2.49 15.24
N VAL A 545 3.79 3.70 15.19
CA VAL A 545 2.64 4.02 14.33
C VAL A 545 2.97 3.78 12.85
N LYS A 546 4.20 4.10 12.41
CA LYS A 546 4.64 3.83 11.04
C LYS A 546 4.74 2.34 10.75
N GLN A 547 5.35 1.55 11.64
CA GLN A 547 5.46 0.10 11.48
C GLN A 547 4.08 -0.56 11.39
N LEU A 548 3.18 -0.25 12.33
CA LEU A 548 1.86 -0.88 12.44
C LEU A 548 0.93 -0.57 11.25
N ARG A 549 1.12 0.59 10.60
CA ARG A 549 0.37 1.01 9.41
C ARG A 549 0.77 0.28 8.13
N ILE A 550 1.95 -0.35 8.08
CA ILE A 550 2.39 -1.08 6.89
C ILE A 550 1.56 -2.37 6.76
N PRO A 551 0.87 -2.60 5.62
CA PRO A 551 0.08 -3.82 5.39
C PRO A 551 0.98 -5.05 5.19
N GLN A 552 0.41 -6.24 5.33
CA GLN A 552 1.09 -7.50 5.01
C GLN A 552 1.30 -7.60 3.48
N GLN A 553 2.49 -8.02 3.05
CA GLN A 553 2.77 -8.39 1.66
C GLN A 553 2.62 -9.90 1.54
N PHE A 554 1.73 -10.37 0.67
CA PHE A 554 1.83 -11.72 0.11
C PHE A 554 2.74 -11.59 -1.11
N GLU A 555 3.96 -12.11 -1.01
CA GLU A 555 4.82 -12.32 -2.17
C GLU A 555 4.27 -13.53 -2.92
N ASP A 556 3.50 -13.27 -3.99
CA ASP A 556 3.25 -14.24 -5.05
C ASP A 556 4.52 -14.32 -5.90
N GLU A 557 5.52 -15.07 -5.44
CA GLU A 557 6.58 -15.53 -6.35
C GLU A 557 6.03 -16.72 -7.15
N VAL A 558 5.64 -16.44 -8.39
CA VAL A 558 5.65 -17.45 -9.44
C VAL A 558 7.12 -17.80 -9.66
N VAL A 559 7.59 -18.86 -8.99
CA VAL A 559 8.87 -19.47 -9.30
C VAL A 559 8.73 -20.09 -10.69
N ASP A 560 9.37 -19.48 -11.68
CA ASP A 560 9.68 -20.14 -12.95
C ASP A 560 10.54 -21.36 -12.63
N GLU A 561 9.96 -22.55 -12.68
CA GLU A 561 10.71 -23.81 -12.73
C GLU A 561 11.39 -23.92 -14.09
N SER A 562 12.50 -23.21 -14.25
CA SER A 562 13.49 -23.52 -15.27
C SER A 562 14.89 -23.19 -14.76
N ASP A 563 15.41 -24.03 -13.88
CA ASP A 563 16.81 -24.46 -13.94
C ASP A 563 17.04 -25.66 -13.01
N GLY A 564 17.57 -26.73 -13.59
CA GLY A 564 17.46 -28.08 -13.07
C GLY A 564 18.40 -28.45 -11.93
N CYS A 565 17.92 -29.38 -11.10
CA CYS A 565 18.72 -30.51 -10.62
C CYS A 565 17.77 -31.69 -10.32
N GLY A 566 18.08 -32.83 -10.94
CA GLY A 566 17.25 -34.02 -10.92
C GLY A 566 17.08 -34.63 -9.53
N GLY A 567 15.86 -35.09 -9.27
CA GLY A 567 15.52 -35.95 -8.15
C GLY A 567 14.17 -36.60 -8.42
N LYS A 568 14.18 -37.81 -8.99
CA LYS A 568 12.99 -38.66 -9.10
C LYS A 568 12.40 -38.87 -7.70
N PHE A 569 11.21 -38.34 -7.45
CA PHE A 569 10.30 -38.86 -6.44
C PHE A 569 8.96 -39.17 -7.11
N SER A 570 8.74 -40.46 -7.35
CA SER A 570 7.45 -41.02 -7.71
C SER A 570 6.47 -40.85 -6.55
N CYS A 571 5.39 -40.11 -6.77
CA CYS A 571 4.18 -40.28 -5.96
C CYS A 571 3.20 -41.11 -6.80
N VAL A 572 3.01 -42.34 -6.36
CA VAL A 572 2.04 -43.30 -6.87
C VAL A 572 0.66 -42.87 -6.34
N ILE A 573 -0.25 -42.45 -7.22
CA ILE A 573 -1.68 -42.51 -6.94
C ILE A 573 -2.23 -43.71 -7.71
N VAL A 574 -2.66 -44.70 -6.94
CA VAL A 574 -3.37 -45.88 -7.39
C VAL A 574 -4.67 -45.44 -8.06
N SER A 575 -4.73 -45.61 -9.39
CA SER A 575 -5.98 -45.59 -10.15
C SER A 575 -6.67 -46.93 -9.92
N ASP A 576 -7.81 -46.89 -9.24
CA ASP A 576 -8.69 -48.03 -9.18
C ASP A 576 -9.36 -48.20 -10.55
N LYS A 577 -9.06 -49.33 -11.17
CA LYS A 577 -9.69 -49.81 -12.40
C LYS A 577 -11.07 -50.34 -12.04
N ASN A 578 -12.11 -49.83 -12.70
CA ASN A 578 -13.16 -50.65 -13.35
C ASN A 578 -14.33 -49.79 -13.83
N LYS A 579 -14.32 -49.44 -15.12
CA LYS A 579 -15.29 -49.92 -16.12
C LYS A 579 -15.08 -49.21 -17.47
N SER A 580 -14.70 -50.03 -18.44
CA SER A 580 -14.80 -49.93 -19.91
C SER A 580 -16.11 -49.28 -20.41
N PHE A 581 -16.22 -48.59 -21.55
CA PHE A 581 -15.89 -48.91 -22.96
C PHE A 581 -15.81 -47.57 -23.73
N THR A 582 -14.75 -47.29 -24.50
CA THR A 582 -14.56 -47.50 -25.96
C THR A 582 -15.24 -46.48 -26.88
N LEU A 583 -14.40 -45.86 -27.71
CA LEU A 583 -14.61 -44.95 -28.83
C LEU A 583 -15.86 -45.21 -29.69
N GLN A 584 -16.41 -44.13 -30.27
CA GLN A 584 -16.49 -43.99 -31.72
C GLN A 584 -16.72 -42.54 -32.16
N THR A 585 -15.72 -41.99 -32.85
CA THR A 585 -15.89 -40.94 -33.84
C THR A 585 -16.64 -41.50 -35.04
N ARG A 586 -17.66 -40.77 -35.52
CA ARG A 586 -18.24 -40.95 -36.85
C ARG A 586 -18.62 -39.59 -37.43
N GLU A 587 -17.91 -39.20 -38.49
CA GLU A 587 -18.40 -38.31 -39.52
C GLU A 587 -19.51 -39.00 -40.33
N PHE A 588 -20.48 -38.23 -40.81
CA PHE A 588 -21.32 -38.35 -42.02
C PHE A 588 -22.42 -37.28 -41.84
N GLY A 589 -22.84 -36.46 -42.79
CA GLY A 589 -22.64 -36.34 -44.23
C GLY A 589 -23.72 -35.36 -44.72
N ALA A 590 -23.41 -34.57 -45.75
CA ALA A 590 -24.35 -33.66 -46.37
C ALA A 590 -25.39 -34.41 -47.22
N THR A 591 -26.67 -34.06 -47.09
CA THR A 591 -27.69 -34.22 -48.13
C THR A 591 -28.73 -33.12 -48.00
N GLY A 592 -29.00 -32.44 -49.11
CA GLY A 592 -29.98 -31.35 -49.20
C GLY A 592 -31.43 -31.81 -49.27
N GLY A 593 -32.32 -30.82 -49.24
CA GLY A 593 -33.75 -30.96 -49.47
C GLY A 593 -34.41 -29.60 -49.31
N ALA A 594 -34.67 -28.94 -50.43
CA ALA A 594 -35.55 -27.78 -50.52
C ALA A 594 -37.00 -28.27 -50.51
N GLU A 595 -37.87 -27.63 -49.75
CA GLU A 595 -39.31 -27.60 -50.04
C GLU A 595 -39.97 -26.35 -49.44
N GLU A 596 -40.92 -25.83 -50.20
CA GLU A 596 -41.51 -24.50 -50.10
C GLU A 596 -42.61 -24.39 -49.02
N HIS A 597 -42.80 -23.14 -48.55
CA HIS A 597 -43.89 -22.52 -47.79
C HIS A 597 -45.29 -23.19 -47.78
N PRO A 598 -46.07 -23.01 -46.67
CA PRO A 598 -46.96 -21.84 -46.62
C PRO A 598 -47.08 -21.14 -45.25
N ARG A 599 -47.21 -19.81 -45.32
CA ARG A 599 -47.77 -18.94 -44.28
C ARG A 599 -49.18 -19.40 -43.91
N LEU A 600 -49.45 -19.63 -42.63
CA LEU A 600 -50.80 -19.59 -42.07
C LEU A 600 -50.78 -18.89 -40.71
N LEU A 601 -51.63 -17.87 -40.63
CA LEU A 601 -52.03 -17.11 -39.45
C LEU A 601 -52.75 -18.03 -38.43
N ALA A 602 -52.45 -17.89 -37.15
CA ALA A 602 -53.37 -18.13 -36.02
C ALA A 602 -52.72 -17.57 -34.74
N GLU A 603 -53.17 -16.41 -34.28
CA GLU A 603 -54.10 -16.25 -33.13
C GLU A 603 -53.34 -16.02 -31.82
N ASP A 604 -53.00 -14.74 -31.60
CA ASP A 604 -52.67 -14.21 -30.28
C ASP A 604 -53.90 -14.31 -29.37
N VAL A 605 -53.88 -15.29 -28.46
CA VAL A 605 -54.83 -15.36 -27.36
C VAL A 605 -54.41 -14.32 -26.33
N HIS A 606 -55.16 -13.22 -26.29
CA HIS A 606 -55.21 -12.26 -25.19
C HIS A 606 -55.33 -12.96 -23.83
N LEU A 607 -54.26 -12.93 -23.03
CA LEU A 607 -54.34 -13.11 -21.57
C LEU A 607 -54.41 -11.73 -20.91
N GLY A 608 -55.52 -11.52 -20.23
CA GLY A 608 -56.04 -10.24 -19.77
C GLY A 608 -55.13 -9.51 -18.78
N ALA A 609 -54.99 -8.21 -19.03
CA ALA A 609 -54.48 -7.25 -18.08
C ALA A 609 -55.45 -7.12 -16.90
N VAL A 610 -55.08 -7.69 -15.75
CA VAL A 610 -55.67 -7.35 -14.45
C VAL A 610 -54.56 -6.75 -13.60
N GLY A 611 -54.68 -5.45 -13.28
CA GLY A 611 -53.90 -4.84 -12.19
C GLY A 611 -52.75 -3.89 -12.55
N ARG A 612 -52.62 -3.34 -13.76
CA ARG A 612 -51.77 -2.14 -13.99
C ARG A 612 -52.57 -0.86 -13.70
N ALA A 613 -52.80 -0.58 -12.42
CA ALA A 613 -53.41 0.67 -11.97
C ALA A 613 -52.79 1.19 -10.66
N ALA A 614 -51.47 1.25 -10.58
CA ALA A 614 -50.82 2.29 -9.79
C ALA A 614 -50.46 3.43 -10.75
N LYS A 615 -51.30 4.47 -10.76
CA LYS A 615 -51.12 5.73 -11.50
C LYS A 615 -49.70 6.28 -11.29
N VAL A 616 -48.78 5.96 -12.18
CA VAL A 616 -47.81 6.96 -12.61
C VAL A 616 -48.65 7.98 -13.36
N LYS A 617 -48.94 9.09 -12.68
CA LYS A 617 -49.56 10.27 -13.26
C LYS A 617 -48.85 10.49 -14.59
N LYS A 618 -49.55 10.28 -15.70
CA LYS A 618 -49.15 10.82 -17.00
C LYS A 618 -49.09 12.32 -16.74
N MET A 619 -47.90 12.85 -16.46
CA MET A 619 -47.66 14.28 -16.49
C MET A 619 -47.78 14.66 -17.97
N SER A 620 -49.02 14.78 -18.42
CA SER A 620 -49.41 15.58 -19.58
C SER A 620 -49.29 17.05 -19.17
N GLY A 621 -48.07 17.47 -18.86
CA GLY A 621 -47.71 18.84 -18.53
C GLY A 621 -46.36 19.13 -19.15
N ASP A 622 -46.37 19.71 -20.35
CA ASP A 622 -45.40 20.63 -20.96
C ASP A 622 -43.87 20.44 -20.80
N ALA A 623 -43.38 19.27 -20.37
CA ALA A 623 -41.95 19.02 -20.21
C ALA A 623 -41.29 18.30 -21.42
N ASN A 624 -42.09 17.91 -22.42
CA ASN A 624 -41.64 17.14 -23.61
C ASN A 624 -41.55 17.95 -24.91
N ALA A 625 -41.76 19.27 -24.86
CA ALA A 625 -41.54 20.10 -26.04
C ALA A 625 -40.03 20.35 -26.19
N LEU A 626 -39.43 19.84 -27.28
CA LEU A 626 -38.29 20.54 -27.89
C LEU A 626 -38.66 22.03 -27.92
N PRO A 627 -37.76 22.98 -27.58
CA PRO A 627 -38.01 24.38 -27.86
C PRO A 627 -38.53 24.47 -29.29
N SER A 628 -39.66 25.14 -29.51
CA SER A 628 -40.41 25.18 -30.78
C SER A 628 -39.58 25.61 -32.01
N ASN A 629 -38.32 25.99 -31.80
CA ASN A 629 -37.33 26.42 -32.77
C ASN A 629 -36.28 25.34 -33.16
N ILE A 630 -36.32 24.11 -32.61
CA ILE A 630 -35.35 23.04 -32.93
C ILE A 630 -36.04 21.94 -33.74
N LYS A 631 -35.72 21.85 -35.05
CA LYS A 631 -36.21 20.78 -35.94
C LYS A 631 -35.13 19.71 -36.14
N PRO A 632 -35.45 18.40 -36.04
CA PRO A 632 -34.55 17.34 -36.46
C PRO A 632 -34.41 17.38 -37.99
N THR A 633 -33.18 17.49 -38.49
CA THR A 633 -32.91 17.69 -39.94
C THR A 633 -31.88 16.74 -40.51
N GLY A 634 -31.38 15.78 -39.75
CA GLY A 634 -30.34 14.84 -40.17
C GLY A 634 -30.51 13.44 -39.59
N LEU A 635 -29.39 12.78 -39.32
CA LEU A 635 -29.35 11.39 -38.84
C LEU A 635 -30.02 11.24 -37.46
N SER A 636 -30.80 10.17 -37.29
CA SER A 636 -31.39 9.77 -36.01
C SER A 636 -30.95 8.37 -35.63
N VAL A 637 -30.45 8.23 -34.39
CA VAL A 637 -30.00 6.94 -33.84
C VAL A 637 -30.69 6.71 -32.51
N VAL A 638 -31.31 5.54 -32.37
CA VAL A 638 -31.97 5.11 -31.13
C VAL A 638 -31.39 3.77 -30.70
N VAL A 639 -30.90 3.71 -29.48
CA VAL A 639 -30.38 2.47 -28.88
C VAL A 639 -31.14 2.18 -27.59
N SER A 640 -31.43 0.90 -27.36
CA SER A 640 -32.10 0.41 -26.16
C SER A 640 -31.25 -0.67 -25.50
N THR A 641 -30.92 -0.52 -24.22
CA THR A 641 -30.11 -1.47 -23.45
C THR A 641 -30.88 -1.98 -22.23
N PRO A 642 -30.79 -3.28 -21.88
CA PRO A 642 -31.47 -3.81 -20.71
C PRO A 642 -30.77 -3.40 -19.41
N GLY A 643 -31.51 -3.45 -18.30
CA GLY A 643 -30.92 -3.52 -16.97
C GLY A 643 -30.37 -4.92 -16.66
N LYS A 644 -29.90 -5.10 -15.43
CA LYS A 644 -29.41 -6.39 -14.93
C LYS A 644 -29.91 -6.72 -13.53
N VAL A 645 -29.98 -8.02 -13.25
CA VAL A 645 -30.13 -8.59 -11.92
C VAL A 645 -28.98 -9.54 -11.64
N ILE A 646 -28.37 -9.42 -10.44
CA ILE A 646 -27.43 -10.43 -9.97
C ILE A 646 -28.25 -11.51 -9.27
N LEU A 647 -28.22 -12.73 -9.81
CA LEU A 647 -28.92 -13.87 -9.26
C LEU A 647 -28.13 -14.42 -8.07
N TYR A 648 -26.84 -14.66 -8.28
CA TYR A 648 -25.88 -15.14 -7.27
C TYR A 648 -24.49 -14.53 -7.49
N GLY A 649 -23.72 -14.32 -6.43
CA GLY A 649 -22.31 -13.92 -6.51
C GLY A 649 -22.03 -12.41 -6.37
N GLU A 650 -22.89 -11.66 -5.65
CA GLU A 650 -22.89 -10.20 -5.55
C GLU A 650 -21.54 -9.60 -5.13
N HIS A 651 -21.13 -9.82 -3.87
CA HIS A 651 -19.88 -9.30 -3.33
C HIS A 651 -18.73 -10.28 -3.55
N SER A 652 -19.01 -11.57 -3.74
CA SER A 652 -17.99 -12.60 -3.94
C SER A 652 -17.25 -12.44 -5.28
N VAL A 653 -17.91 -11.96 -6.34
CA VAL A 653 -17.27 -11.71 -7.64
C VAL A 653 -16.12 -10.69 -7.58
N VAL A 654 -16.17 -9.75 -6.63
CA VAL A 654 -15.10 -8.76 -6.42
C VAL A 654 -13.79 -9.45 -6.04
N TYR A 655 -13.90 -10.61 -5.39
CA TYR A 655 -12.81 -11.48 -4.92
C TYR A 655 -12.56 -12.68 -5.85
N GLY A 656 -12.95 -12.59 -7.13
CA GLY A 656 -12.64 -13.61 -8.15
C GLY A 656 -13.56 -14.83 -8.16
N LYS A 657 -14.63 -14.82 -7.37
CA LYS A 657 -15.62 -15.91 -7.28
C LYS A 657 -16.62 -15.89 -8.44
N LEU A 658 -17.35 -16.99 -8.61
CA LEU A 658 -18.41 -17.12 -9.61
C LEU A 658 -19.58 -16.17 -9.30
N ALA A 659 -20.08 -15.49 -10.32
CA ALA A 659 -21.36 -14.79 -10.32
C ALA A 659 -22.24 -15.21 -11.49
N LEU A 660 -23.54 -15.28 -11.20
CA LEU A 660 -24.61 -15.51 -12.16
C LEU A 660 -25.46 -14.25 -12.23
N SER A 661 -25.66 -13.73 -13.43
CA SER A 661 -26.45 -12.52 -13.64
C SER A 661 -27.30 -12.65 -14.89
N ALA A 662 -28.40 -11.91 -14.95
CA ALA A 662 -29.32 -11.95 -16.08
C ALA A 662 -29.78 -10.56 -16.47
N SER A 663 -30.09 -10.38 -17.75
CA SER A 663 -30.71 -9.16 -18.26
C SER A 663 -32.17 -9.06 -17.84
N LEU A 664 -32.57 -7.88 -17.39
CA LEU A 664 -33.96 -7.53 -17.08
C LEU A 664 -34.71 -7.13 -18.36
N GLY A 665 -36.04 -7.27 -18.35
CA GLY A 665 -36.90 -6.73 -19.40
C GLY A 665 -37.01 -5.20 -19.35
N LEU A 666 -36.72 -4.59 -18.20
CA LEU A 666 -36.66 -3.13 -18.03
C LEU A 666 -35.45 -2.52 -18.75
N ARG A 667 -35.66 -1.47 -19.55
CA ARG A 667 -34.63 -0.91 -20.44
C ARG A 667 -34.36 0.59 -20.24
N SER A 668 -33.17 1.02 -20.63
CA SER A 668 -32.85 2.43 -20.91
C SER A 668 -32.74 2.65 -22.41
N ARG A 669 -33.32 3.75 -22.90
CA ARG A 669 -33.26 4.18 -24.30
C ARG A 669 -32.45 5.47 -24.39
N VAL A 670 -31.44 5.49 -25.26
CA VAL A 670 -30.65 6.68 -25.58
C VAL A 670 -30.92 7.02 -27.04
N LYS A 671 -31.30 8.28 -27.30
CA LYS A 671 -31.68 8.78 -28.61
C LYS A 671 -30.77 9.95 -28.97
N LEU A 672 -30.27 9.98 -30.20
CA LEU A 672 -29.51 11.10 -30.75
C LEU A 672 -30.19 11.54 -32.04
N PHE A 673 -30.44 12.85 -32.15
CA PHE A 673 -30.99 13.49 -33.34
C PHE A 673 -30.07 14.61 -33.78
N GLU A 674 -29.70 14.64 -35.06
CA GLU A 674 -29.06 15.82 -35.62
C GLU A 674 -30.06 16.97 -35.78
N ILE A 675 -29.65 18.16 -35.38
CA ILE A 675 -30.51 19.35 -35.33
C ILE A 675 -30.00 20.43 -36.27
N SER A 676 -30.93 21.23 -36.81
CA SER A 676 -30.61 22.31 -37.76
C SER A 676 -29.89 23.51 -37.14
N ALA A 677 -29.90 23.64 -35.81
CA ALA A 677 -29.28 24.76 -35.12
C ALA A 677 -27.74 24.63 -35.20
N PRO A 678 -27.02 25.60 -35.80
CA PRO A 678 -25.57 25.50 -35.93
C PRO A 678 -24.90 25.61 -34.55
N ASN A 679 -23.82 24.86 -34.39
CA ASN A 679 -22.94 24.91 -33.23
C ASN A 679 -23.57 24.53 -31.86
N LEU A 680 -24.59 23.67 -31.85
CA LEU A 680 -25.37 23.38 -30.64
C LEU A 680 -25.38 21.88 -30.30
N VAL A 681 -25.08 21.57 -29.04
CA VAL A 681 -25.26 20.24 -28.45
C VAL A 681 -26.24 20.36 -27.29
N VAL A 682 -27.30 19.56 -27.28
CA VAL A 682 -28.31 19.54 -26.22
C VAL A 682 -28.34 18.15 -25.58
N ILE A 683 -28.25 18.07 -24.25
CA ILE A 683 -28.37 16.82 -23.50
C ILE A 683 -29.60 16.91 -22.59
N GLN A 684 -30.52 15.97 -22.74
CA GLN A 684 -31.75 15.86 -21.96
C GLN A 684 -31.80 14.51 -21.22
N ALA A 685 -32.03 14.58 -19.91
CA ALA A 685 -32.30 13.44 -19.04
C ALA A 685 -33.53 13.75 -18.17
N PRO A 686 -34.76 13.54 -18.70
CA PRO A 686 -36.01 13.78 -17.99
C PRO A 686 -36.12 13.06 -16.65
N ALA A 687 -35.62 11.81 -16.55
CA ALA A 687 -35.62 11.04 -15.31
C ALA A 687 -34.77 11.67 -14.18
N LEU A 688 -33.85 12.57 -14.52
CA LEU A 688 -33.02 13.34 -13.59
C LEU A 688 -33.44 14.82 -13.51
N HIS A 689 -34.56 15.20 -14.16
CA HIS A 689 -35.00 16.59 -14.35
C HIS A 689 -33.86 17.50 -14.84
N PHE A 690 -33.08 17.00 -15.81
CA PHE A 690 -31.83 17.61 -16.23
C PHE A 690 -31.82 17.91 -17.73
N THR A 691 -31.53 19.17 -18.07
CA THR A 691 -31.31 19.62 -19.46
C THR A 691 -30.11 20.56 -19.47
N SER A 692 -29.17 20.33 -20.40
CA SER A 692 -27.98 21.18 -20.56
C SER A 692 -27.66 21.40 -22.03
N THR A 693 -27.11 22.57 -22.34
CA THR A 693 -26.70 22.96 -23.68
C THR A 693 -25.21 23.29 -23.70
N TYR A 694 -24.53 22.88 -24.77
CA TYR A 694 -23.10 23.07 -24.98
C TYR A 694 -22.85 23.60 -26.39
N ASP A 695 -21.74 24.32 -26.53
CA ASP A 695 -21.23 24.80 -27.80
C ASP A 695 -20.42 23.68 -28.50
N LEU A 696 -20.82 23.33 -29.72
CA LEU A 696 -20.20 22.21 -30.46
C LEU A 696 -18.74 22.51 -30.84
N GLN A 697 -18.39 23.75 -31.14
CA GLN A 697 -17.05 24.16 -31.53
C GLN A 697 -16.12 24.06 -30.33
N LYS A 698 -16.56 24.52 -29.15
CA LYS A 698 -15.80 24.31 -27.91
C LYS A 698 -15.62 22.84 -27.59
N LEU A 699 -16.65 22.01 -27.84
CA LEU A 699 -16.56 20.56 -27.69
C LEU A 699 -15.51 19.97 -28.64
N LYS A 700 -15.54 20.34 -29.93
CA LYS A 700 -14.55 19.89 -30.92
C LYS A 700 -13.13 20.31 -30.53
N GLU A 701 -12.93 21.56 -30.13
CA GLU A 701 -11.63 22.11 -29.75
C GLU A 701 -11.06 21.49 -28.46
N HIS A 702 -11.89 21.26 -27.43
CA HIS A 702 -11.43 20.73 -26.15
C HIS A 702 -11.40 19.20 -26.11
N LEU A 703 -12.47 18.53 -26.58
CA LEU A 703 -12.64 17.08 -26.38
C LEU A 703 -12.17 16.22 -27.56
N LEU A 704 -12.11 16.77 -28.79
CA LEU A 704 -11.72 16.02 -30.00
C LEU A 704 -10.31 16.35 -30.51
N ALA A 705 -9.55 17.13 -29.73
CA ALA A 705 -8.11 17.31 -29.86
C ALA A 705 -7.37 15.95 -29.77
N PRO A 706 -6.08 15.86 -30.10
CA PRO A 706 -5.33 14.60 -30.06
C PRO A 706 -5.48 13.91 -28.70
N LEU A 707 -5.98 12.67 -28.72
CA LEU A 707 -6.30 11.95 -27.49
C LEU A 707 -5.02 11.65 -26.69
N PRO A 708 -5.06 11.75 -25.35
CA PRO A 708 -4.00 11.24 -24.49
C PRO A 708 -3.87 9.71 -24.61
N LEU A 709 -2.77 9.23 -25.18
CA LEU A 709 -2.49 7.80 -25.40
C LEU A 709 -1.40 7.28 -24.45
N THR A 710 -1.45 6.00 -24.07
CA THR A 710 -0.40 5.34 -23.26
C THR A 710 0.77 4.81 -24.11
N HIS A 711 0.52 4.61 -25.40
CA HIS A 711 1.44 4.07 -26.41
C HIS A 711 1.54 5.01 -27.62
N LEU A 712 2.34 4.62 -28.62
CA LEU A 712 2.46 5.34 -29.88
C LEU A 712 1.09 5.43 -30.58
N ALA A 713 0.80 6.56 -31.20
CA ALA A 713 -0.45 6.77 -31.95
C ALA A 713 -0.72 5.66 -32.98
N SER A 714 0.32 5.19 -33.68
CA SER A 714 0.24 4.13 -34.68
C SER A 714 -0.20 2.77 -34.15
N GLU A 715 -0.08 2.54 -32.84
CA GLU A 715 -0.47 1.29 -32.18
C GLU A 715 -1.88 1.35 -31.59
N TYR A 716 -2.44 2.57 -31.45
CA TYR A 716 -3.74 2.79 -30.84
C TYR A 716 -4.89 2.39 -31.77
N ASN A 717 -5.85 1.64 -31.23
CA ASN A 717 -7.09 1.25 -31.88
C ASN A 717 -8.25 1.46 -30.89
N TRP A 718 -9.29 2.15 -31.34
CA TRP A 718 -10.48 2.45 -30.53
C TRP A 718 -11.34 1.22 -30.18
N GLU A 719 -11.06 0.05 -30.77
CA GLU A 719 -11.57 -1.25 -30.30
C GLU A 719 -11.06 -1.63 -28.89
N HIS A 720 -9.94 -1.04 -28.49
CA HIS A 720 -9.21 -1.33 -27.27
C HIS A 720 -9.08 -0.04 -26.43
N PRO A 721 -10.18 0.47 -25.85
CA PRO A 721 -10.14 1.70 -25.05
C PRO A 721 -9.20 1.64 -23.84
N GLU A 722 -8.81 0.44 -23.40
CA GLU A 722 -7.76 0.22 -22.40
C GLU A 722 -6.40 0.84 -22.77
N SER A 723 -6.14 1.07 -24.07
CA SER A 723 -4.90 1.73 -24.53
C SER A 723 -4.93 3.26 -24.41
N LEU A 724 -6.08 3.85 -24.09
CA LEU A 724 -6.17 5.28 -23.75
C LEU A 724 -5.55 5.56 -22.39
N HIS A 725 -4.98 6.76 -22.23
CA HIS A 725 -4.62 7.23 -20.90
C HIS A 725 -5.89 7.64 -20.14
N HIS A 726 -6.60 6.65 -19.61
CA HIS A 726 -7.94 6.77 -19.03
C HIS A 726 -8.12 8.01 -18.15
N ASP A 727 -7.26 8.18 -17.14
CA ASP A 727 -7.36 9.30 -16.18
C ASP A 727 -7.20 10.68 -16.85
N ALA A 728 -6.43 10.78 -17.94
CA ALA A 728 -6.22 12.04 -18.65
C ALA A 728 -7.43 12.42 -19.52
N VAL A 729 -8.09 11.43 -20.13
CA VAL A 729 -9.35 11.64 -20.87
C VAL A 729 -10.49 11.96 -19.89
N VAL A 730 -10.49 11.36 -18.70
CA VAL A 730 -11.44 11.71 -17.62
C VAL A 730 -11.22 13.14 -17.16
N ASP A 731 -9.98 13.56 -16.90
CA ASP A 731 -9.66 14.93 -16.52
C ASP A 731 -10.07 15.94 -17.61
N LEU A 732 -9.90 15.58 -18.89
CA LEU A 732 -10.34 16.38 -20.04
C LEU A 732 -11.86 16.54 -20.05
N ALA A 733 -12.61 15.45 -19.89
CA ALA A 733 -14.07 15.45 -19.84
C ALA A 733 -14.59 16.22 -18.60
N ASP A 734 -14.01 16.00 -17.41
CA ASP A 734 -14.42 16.70 -16.19
C ASP A 734 -14.10 18.20 -16.25
N GLY A 735 -12.96 18.55 -16.83
CA GLY A 735 -12.57 19.93 -17.12
C GLY A 735 -13.56 20.62 -18.05
N PHE A 736 -13.96 19.96 -19.14
CA PHE A 736 -14.96 20.49 -20.07
C PHE A 736 -16.33 20.68 -19.40
N VAL A 737 -16.82 19.68 -18.65
CA VAL A 737 -18.08 19.77 -17.91
C VAL A 737 -18.01 20.93 -16.91
N SER A 738 -16.92 21.06 -16.17
CA SER A 738 -16.76 22.12 -15.17
C SER A 738 -16.62 23.51 -15.77
N PHE A 739 -15.97 23.64 -16.94
CA PHE A 739 -15.75 24.91 -17.63
C PHE A 739 -17.02 25.47 -18.28
N THR A 740 -17.81 24.60 -18.92
CA THR A 740 -18.96 25.02 -19.74
C THR A 740 -20.23 25.28 -18.94
N THR A 741 -20.35 24.72 -17.73
CA THR A 741 -21.61 24.73 -16.97
C THR A 741 -21.68 25.77 -15.85
N GLY A 742 -20.79 26.78 -15.87
CA GLY A 742 -20.57 27.81 -14.85
C GLY A 742 -21.74 28.08 -13.88
N SER A 743 -21.47 27.98 -12.57
CA SER A 743 -22.35 28.30 -11.42
C SER A 743 -23.78 27.70 -11.40
N ALA A 744 -24.19 26.89 -12.37
CA ALA A 744 -25.43 26.14 -12.29
C ALA A 744 -25.28 24.99 -11.29
N SER A 745 -26.18 24.93 -10.30
CA SER A 745 -26.19 23.93 -9.24
C SER A 745 -26.51 22.52 -9.78
N MET A 746 -25.53 21.84 -10.38
CA MET A 746 -25.62 20.42 -10.69
C MET A 746 -25.31 19.56 -9.47
N ASN A 747 -26.11 18.51 -9.26
CA ASN A 747 -25.81 17.54 -8.24
C ASN A 747 -24.62 16.65 -8.67
N ALA A 748 -23.94 16.02 -7.70
CA ALA A 748 -22.76 15.22 -7.97
C ALA A 748 -23.00 14.05 -8.95
N LYS A 749 -24.21 13.45 -8.92
CA LYS A 749 -24.58 12.34 -9.82
C LYS A 749 -24.73 12.81 -11.27
N GLN A 750 -25.32 13.99 -11.49
CA GLN A 750 -25.45 14.63 -12.81
C GLN A 750 -24.06 14.97 -13.36
N LYS A 751 -23.18 15.58 -12.55
CA LYS A 751 -21.81 15.90 -12.97
C LYS A 751 -21.06 14.63 -13.40
N MET A 752 -21.05 13.59 -12.58
CA MET A 752 -20.34 12.34 -12.89
C MET A 752 -20.90 11.64 -14.13
N GLY A 753 -22.23 11.61 -14.30
CA GLY A 753 -22.87 11.04 -15.49
C GLY A 753 -22.50 11.78 -16.78
N LEU A 754 -22.41 13.11 -16.73
CA LEU A 754 -21.93 13.92 -17.85
C LEU A 754 -20.46 13.71 -18.14
N THR A 755 -19.61 13.66 -17.11
CA THR A 755 -18.18 13.36 -17.29
C THR A 755 -17.99 12.01 -17.98
N ALA A 756 -18.76 10.98 -17.60
CA ALA A 756 -18.71 9.68 -18.25
C ALA A 756 -19.26 9.69 -19.70
N LEU A 757 -20.33 10.44 -19.97
CA LEU A 757 -20.84 10.64 -21.34
C LEU A 757 -19.81 11.34 -22.21
N PHE A 758 -19.22 12.45 -21.75
CA PHE A 758 -18.23 13.20 -22.51
C PHE A 758 -16.89 12.47 -22.64
N TYR A 759 -16.55 11.59 -21.69
CA TYR A 759 -15.46 10.64 -21.85
C TYR A 759 -15.70 9.70 -23.05
N LEU A 760 -16.92 9.17 -23.20
CA LEU A 760 -17.28 8.33 -24.35
C LEU A 760 -17.29 9.13 -25.66
N VAL A 761 -17.82 10.36 -25.65
CA VAL A 761 -17.78 11.24 -26.83
C VAL A 761 -16.35 11.57 -27.23
N SER A 762 -15.50 11.98 -26.29
CA SER A 762 -14.09 12.30 -26.53
C SER A 762 -13.35 11.05 -27.05
N GLY A 763 -13.46 9.93 -26.34
CA GLY A 763 -12.77 8.70 -26.68
C GLY A 763 -13.17 8.12 -28.03
N ILE A 764 -14.47 8.02 -28.34
CA ILE A 764 -14.94 7.42 -29.60
C ILE A 764 -14.79 8.41 -30.76
N MET A 765 -15.38 9.61 -30.64
CA MET A 765 -15.35 10.59 -31.74
C MET A 765 -13.96 11.18 -31.97
N GLY A 766 -13.12 11.27 -30.93
CA GLY A 766 -11.72 11.71 -31.06
C GLY A 766 -10.82 10.67 -31.74
N SER A 767 -11.27 9.41 -31.82
CA SER A 767 -10.52 8.31 -32.44
C SER A 767 -10.81 8.11 -33.93
N VAL A 768 -11.84 8.77 -34.48
CA VAL A 768 -12.34 8.52 -35.83
C VAL A 768 -12.33 9.79 -36.69
N ASN A 769 -12.25 9.63 -38.02
CA ASN A 769 -12.33 10.70 -39.02
C ASN A 769 -13.78 11.03 -39.42
N VAL A 770 -14.73 10.94 -38.48
CA VAL A 770 -16.14 11.26 -38.70
C VAL A 770 -16.47 12.59 -38.04
N GLU A 771 -16.99 13.54 -38.81
CA GLU A 771 -17.38 14.84 -38.27
C GLU A 771 -18.68 14.75 -37.44
N LEU A 772 -18.62 15.30 -36.22
CA LEU A 772 -19.77 15.43 -35.33
C LEU A 772 -20.58 16.70 -35.67
N ASN A 773 -21.86 16.53 -36.01
CA ASN A 773 -22.80 17.64 -36.26
C ASN A 773 -23.44 18.13 -34.96
N SER A 774 -24.20 19.24 -35.02
CA SER A 774 -25.07 19.64 -33.91
C SER A 774 -26.09 18.55 -33.61
N PHE A 775 -26.26 18.17 -32.34
CA PHE A 775 -27.17 17.09 -31.96
C PHE A 775 -27.91 17.33 -30.64
N LEU A 776 -29.09 16.70 -30.53
CA LEU A 776 -29.83 16.51 -29.28
C LEU A 776 -29.67 15.05 -28.85
N LEU A 777 -29.15 14.83 -27.65
CA LEU A 777 -29.11 13.52 -26.99
C LEU A 777 -30.16 13.48 -25.87
N CYS A 778 -31.10 12.53 -25.95
CA CYS A 778 -32.15 12.33 -24.97
C CYS A 778 -32.07 10.93 -24.36
N THR A 779 -32.31 10.83 -23.05
CA THR A 779 -32.25 9.57 -22.29
C THR A 779 -33.57 9.27 -21.60
N GLU A 780 -34.09 8.07 -21.80
CA GLU A 780 -35.30 7.55 -21.15
C GLU A 780 -34.94 6.25 -20.43
N SER A 781 -35.48 5.99 -19.24
CA SER A 781 -35.18 4.77 -18.50
C SER A 781 -36.36 4.29 -17.69
N GLU A 782 -36.68 3.01 -17.83
CA GLU A 782 -37.65 2.29 -16.99
C GLU A 782 -37.02 1.84 -15.66
N LEU A 783 -35.68 1.83 -15.58
CA LEU A 783 -34.92 1.44 -14.40
C LEU A 783 -34.91 2.56 -13.35
N SER A 784 -35.19 2.21 -12.08
CA SER A 784 -35.01 3.11 -10.94
C SER A 784 -33.52 3.46 -10.75
N ILE A 785 -33.21 4.76 -10.77
CA ILE A 785 -31.84 5.25 -10.70
C ILE A 785 -31.23 4.96 -9.32
N GLY A 786 -30.08 4.28 -9.31
CA GLY A 786 -29.31 4.00 -8.09
C GLY A 786 -29.87 2.87 -7.21
N ALA A 787 -30.92 2.18 -7.65
CA ALA A 787 -31.56 1.11 -6.90
C ALA A 787 -30.89 -0.27 -7.09
N GLY A 788 -29.97 -0.40 -8.04
CA GLY A 788 -29.13 -1.60 -8.18
C GLY A 788 -29.34 -2.45 -9.41
N THR A 789 -30.25 -2.08 -10.29
CA THR A 789 -30.59 -2.78 -11.54
C THR A 789 -29.73 -2.37 -12.74
N GLY A 790 -28.64 -1.62 -12.50
CA GLY A 790 -27.65 -1.32 -13.55
C GLY A 790 -28.01 -0.14 -14.44
N SER A 791 -28.81 0.80 -13.93
CA SER A 791 -29.21 1.99 -14.70
C SER A 791 -28.02 2.79 -15.26
N SER A 792 -26.88 2.85 -14.55
CA SER A 792 -25.68 3.55 -15.06
C SER A 792 -25.01 2.78 -16.18
N ALA A 793 -24.79 1.47 -16.01
CA ALA A 793 -24.21 0.62 -17.04
C ALA A 793 -25.08 0.56 -18.29
N SER A 794 -26.40 0.40 -18.13
CA SER A 794 -27.37 0.43 -19.22
C SER A 794 -27.29 1.76 -19.97
N PHE A 795 -27.27 2.90 -19.27
CA PHE A 795 -27.08 4.22 -19.89
C PHE A 795 -25.74 4.34 -20.63
N LEU A 796 -24.61 4.00 -20.01
CA LEU A 796 -23.27 4.19 -20.59
C LEU A 796 -22.97 3.24 -21.75
N VAL A 797 -23.41 1.99 -21.65
CA VAL A 797 -23.40 1.02 -22.77
C VAL A 797 -24.29 1.54 -23.89
N GLY A 798 -25.45 2.11 -23.58
CA GLY A 798 -26.36 2.72 -24.55
C GLY A 798 -25.73 3.90 -25.28
N VAL A 799 -25.01 4.78 -24.59
CA VAL A 799 -24.26 5.89 -25.18
C VAL A 799 -23.11 5.38 -26.06
N ALA A 800 -22.32 4.41 -25.59
CA ALA A 800 -21.22 3.84 -26.37
C ALA A 800 -21.74 3.18 -27.67
N ALA A 801 -22.77 2.35 -27.56
CA ALA A 801 -23.43 1.72 -28.71
C ALA A 801 -24.02 2.75 -29.68
N LEU A 802 -24.64 3.81 -29.16
CA LEU A 802 -25.18 4.89 -29.98
C LEU A 802 -24.08 5.61 -30.78
N LEU A 803 -22.94 5.91 -30.15
CA LEU A 803 -21.81 6.57 -30.82
C LEU A 803 -21.16 5.66 -31.87
N VAL A 804 -20.98 4.37 -31.57
CA VAL A 804 -20.50 3.37 -32.54
C VAL A 804 -21.42 3.31 -33.76
N GLN A 805 -22.74 3.24 -33.55
CA GLN A 805 -23.72 3.21 -34.63
C GLN A 805 -23.74 4.52 -35.43
N TYR A 806 -23.60 5.66 -34.76
CA TYR A 806 -23.50 6.97 -35.40
C TYR A 806 -22.29 7.03 -36.35
N VAL A 807 -21.12 6.57 -35.91
CA VAL A 807 -19.90 6.50 -36.74
C VAL A 807 -20.10 5.53 -37.92
N LYS A 808 -20.72 4.37 -37.70
CA LYS A 808 -21.00 3.39 -38.77
C LYS A 808 -21.90 3.97 -39.85
N LEU A 809 -22.98 4.65 -39.47
CA LEU A 809 -23.91 5.30 -40.40
C LEU A 809 -23.26 6.45 -41.17
N ARG A 810 -22.45 7.29 -40.51
CA ARG A 810 -21.78 8.43 -41.14
C ARG A 810 -20.62 8.05 -42.05
N SER A 811 -19.96 6.93 -41.78
CA SER A 811 -18.90 6.37 -42.65
C SER A 811 -19.43 5.50 -43.78
N GLY A 812 -20.74 5.23 -43.83
CA GLY A 812 -21.34 4.32 -44.81
C GLY A 812 -20.92 2.85 -44.64
N GLY A 813 -20.31 2.48 -43.51
CA GLY A 813 -19.86 1.11 -43.24
C GLY A 813 -18.68 0.63 -44.08
N LEU A 814 -17.94 1.53 -44.75
CA LEU A 814 -16.85 1.18 -45.68
C LEU A 814 -15.56 1.94 -45.35
N GLY A 815 -14.41 1.31 -45.65
CA GLY A 815 -13.09 1.93 -45.50
C GLY A 815 -12.56 2.02 -44.07
N ASN A 816 -11.39 2.66 -43.92
CA ASN A 816 -10.80 2.92 -42.61
C ASN A 816 -11.45 4.15 -41.98
N VAL A 817 -12.04 3.99 -40.79
CA VAL A 817 -12.67 5.09 -40.04
C VAL A 817 -11.77 5.72 -38.99
N SER A 818 -10.66 5.07 -38.63
CA SER A 818 -9.70 5.58 -37.64
C SER A 818 -9.08 6.90 -38.09
N LYS A 819 -8.79 7.78 -37.13
CA LYS A 819 -8.09 9.05 -37.35
C LYS A 819 -6.69 8.83 -37.95
N GLU A 820 -6.20 9.79 -38.71
CA GLU A 820 -4.86 9.70 -39.32
C GLU A 820 -3.78 9.49 -38.25
N GLY A 821 -2.90 8.53 -38.48
CA GLY A 821 -1.85 8.13 -37.54
C GLY A 821 -2.28 7.08 -36.51
N TYR A 822 -3.56 6.69 -36.44
CA TYR A 822 -4.04 5.56 -35.61
C TYR A 822 -4.11 4.26 -36.40
N LYS A 823 -4.17 3.13 -35.69
CA LYS A 823 -4.30 1.80 -36.32
C LYS A 823 -5.63 1.73 -37.09
N PRO A 824 -5.62 1.28 -38.36
CA PRO A 824 -6.83 1.22 -39.17
C PRO A 824 -7.89 0.30 -38.56
N TYR A 825 -9.14 0.77 -38.58
CA TYR A 825 -10.32 -0.04 -38.26
C TYR A 825 -11.26 -0.05 -39.46
N VAL A 826 -11.58 -1.25 -39.93
CA VAL A 826 -12.49 -1.48 -41.05
C VAL A 826 -13.64 -2.33 -40.54
N TRP A 827 -14.85 -1.93 -40.90
CA TRP A 827 -16.08 -2.66 -40.59
C TRP A 827 -16.06 -4.06 -41.20
N ASP A 828 -16.73 -5.01 -40.55
CA ASP A 828 -16.80 -6.42 -40.97
C ASP A 828 -17.79 -6.68 -42.12
N GLY A 829 -18.33 -5.62 -42.74
CA GLY A 829 -19.29 -5.72 -43.85
C GLY A 829 -20.74 -5.90 -43.42
N SER A 830 -21.04 -5.92 -42.12
CA SER A 830 -22.43 -5.90 -41.63
C SER A 830 -23.12 -4.58 -41.98
N THR A 831 -24.32 -4.65 -42.57
CA THR A 831 -25.08 -3.44 -42.89
C THR A 831 -25.53 -2.75 -41.60
N PRO A 832 -25.69 -1.40 -41.59
CA PRO A 832 -26.15 -0.69 -40.40
C PRO A 832 -27.49 -1.18 -39.84
N GLU A 833 -28.29 -1.86 -40.67
CA GLU A 833 -29.61 -2.41 -40.35
C GLU A 833 -29.55 -3.79 -39.66
N GLN A 834 -28.46 -4.54 -39.83
CA GLN A 834 -28.28 -5.90 -39.27
C GLN A 834 -27.91 -5.92 -37.77
N GLY A 835 -27.94 -4.78 -37.10
CA GLY A 835 -27.55 -4.64 -35.70
C GLY A 835 -26.03 -4.63 -35.50
N PHE A 836 -25.61 -4.92 -34.26
CA PHE A 836 -24.19 -4.95 -33.89
C PHE A 836 -23.61 -6.34 -34.04
N SER A 837 -22.46 -6.46 -34.70
CA SER A 837 -21.71 -7.71 -34.78
C SER A 837 -21.08 -8.06 -33.42
N ARG A 838 -20.58 -9.30 -33.28
CA ARG A 838 -19.93 -9.72 -32.02
C ARG A 838 -18.71 -8.84 -31.69
N ARG A 839 -17.92 -8.49 -32.71
CA ARG A 839 -16.75 -7.62 -32.58
C ARG A 839 -17.13 -6.22 -32.10
N GLU A 840 -18.24 -5.68 -32.63
CA GLU A 840 -18.78 -4.38 -32.22
C GLU A 840 -19.33 -4.41 -30.79
N LEU A 841 -20.03 -5.49 -30.40
CA LEU A 841 -20.50 -5.69 -29.03
C LEU A 841 -19.33 -5.78 -28.04
N ASP A 842 -18.27 -6.52 -28.37
CA ASP A 842 -17.07 -6.61 -27.52
C ASP A 842 -16.43 -5.23 -27.31
N MET A 843 -16.33 -4.42 -28.36
CA MET A 843 -15.86 -3.02 -28.28
C MET A 843 -16.78 -2.15 -27.42
N ILE A 844 -18.10 -2.22 -27.63
CA ILE A 844 -19.10 -1.48 -26.84
C ILE A 844 -18.99 -1.85 -25.36
N CYS A 845 -18.83 -3.14 -25.05
CA CYS A 845 -18.68 -3.64 -23.68
C CYS A 845 -17.44 -3.04 -23.01
N ARG A 846 -16.30 -2.99 -23.71
CA ARG A 846 -15.05 -2.40 -23.19
C ARG A 846 -15.18 -0.90 -22.94
N TRP A 847 -15.81 -0.17 -23.85
CA TRP A 847 -16.10 1.26 -23.66
C TRP A 847 -17.04 1.49 -22.47
N GLY A 848 -18.11 0.69 -22.36
CA GLY A 848 -19.03 0.72 -21.23
C GLY A 848 -18.33 0.42 -19.90
N TYR A 849 -17.39 -0.52 -19.86
CA TYR A 849 -16.57 -0.80 -18.68
C TYR A 849 -15.68 0.38 -18.29
N CYS A 850 -14.97 0.99 -19.25
CA CYS A 850 -14.17 2.18 -19.00
C CYS A 850 -15.02 3.34 -18.46
N ALA A 851 -16.20 3.58 -19.02
CA ALA A 851 -17.09 4.62 -18.53
C ALA A 851 -17.67 4.31 -17.14
N GLU A 852 -18.02 3.05 -16.85
CA GLU A 852 -18.50 2.63 -15.52
C GLU A 852 -17.43 2.78 -14.42
N ARG A 853 -16.14 2.70 -14.76
CA ARG A 853 -15.04 3.00 -13.82
C ARG A 853 -15.09 4.44 -13.31
N ILE A 854 -15.57 5.38 -14.12
CA ILE A 854 -15.75 6.79 -13.72
C ILE A 854 -16.86 6.90 -12.67
N MET A 855 -17.96 6.18 -12.86
CA MET A 855 -19.12 6.21 -11.95
C MET A 855 -18.83 5.50 -10.62
N HIS A 856 -18.30 4.28 -10.67
CA HIS A 856 -18.20 3.38 -9.51
C HIS A 856 -16.78 3.15 -9.00
N GLY A 857 -15.75 3.58 -9.72
CA GLY A 857 -14.34 3.41 -9.37
C GLY A 857 -13.81 2.02 -9.72
N ALA A 858 -14.32 0.98 -9.05
CA ALA A 858 -13.92 -0.41 -9.24
C ALA A 858 -15.13 -1.31 -9.57
N PRO A 859 -15.74 -1.16 -10.76
CA PRO A 859 -16.86 -2.02 -11.17
C PRO A 859 -16.41 -3.48 -11.33
N SER A 860 -17.31 -4.43 -11.09
CA SER A 860 -17.05 -5.87 -11.24
C SER A 860 -16.88 -6.32 -12.70
N GLY A 861 -17.42 -5.54 -13.64
CA GLY A 861 -17.50 -5.90 -15.07
C GLY A 861 -18.81 -6.60 -15.46
N VAL A 862 -19.57 -7.11 -14.49
CA VAL A 862 -20.84 -7.83 -14.73
C VAL A 862 -21.90 -6.90 -15.34
N ASP A 863 -22.04 -5.70 -14.80
CA ASP A 863 -23.13 -4.79 -15.17
C ASP A 863 -23.08 -4.40 -16.66
N ASN A 864 -21.92 -3.95 -17.16
CA ASN A 864 -21.79 -3.61 -18.59
C ASN A 864 -21.91 -4.85 -19.49
N THR A 865 -21.38 -6.00 -19.06
CA THR A 865 -21.43 -7.24 -19.83
C THR A 865 -22.88 -7.65 -20.08
N ILE A 866 -23.71 -7.67 -19.03
CA ILE A 866 -25.15 -7.98 -19.17
C ILE A 866 -25.85 -6.92 -20.03
N CYS A 867 -25.58 -5.63 -19.79
CA CYS A 867 -26.20 -4.56 -20.56
C CYS A 867 -25.80 -4.59 -22.05
N THR A 868 -24.67 -5.20 -22.41
CA THR A 868 -24.22 -5.34 -23.80
C THR A 868 -24.75 -6.60 -24.46
N TYR A 869 -24.57 -7.78 -23.86
CA TYR A 869 -24.90 -9.05 -24.51
C TYR A 869 -26.32 -9.53 -24.23
N GLY A 870 -26.96 -9.06 -23.15
CA GLY A 870 -28.24 -9.61 -22.69
C GLY A 870 -28.11 -11.03 -22.15
N GLY A 871 -29.24 -11.73 -22.06
CA GLY A 871 -29.29 -13.14 -21.69
C GLY A 871 -28.94 -13.40 -20.22
N VAL A 872 -28.50 -14.64 -19.95
CA VAL A 872 -27.97 -15.08 -18.65
C VAL A 872 -26.47 -15.31 -18.81
N VAL A 873 -25.68 -14.75 -17.90
CA VAL A 873 -24.21 -14.79 -17.96
C VAL A 873 -23.64 -15.44 -16.71
N GLU A 874 -22.78 -16.42 -16.98
CA GLU A 874 -21.80 -16.96 -16.05
C GLU A 874 -20.53 -16.08 -16.11
N PHE A 875 -20.17 -15.45 -14.99
CA PHE A 875 -19.05 -14.51 -14.94
C PHE A 875 -18.09 -14.80 -13.79
N ARG A 876 -16.79 -14.74 -14.09
CA ARG A 876 -15.69 -14.67 -13.11
C ARG A 876 -14.79 -13.52 -13.51
N LYS A 877 -14.36 -12.73 -12.53
CA LYS A 877 -13.50 -11.57 -12.78
C LYS A 877 -12.20 -12.00 -13.47
N GLY A 878 -11.93 -11.43 -14.64
CA GLY A 878 -10.73 -11.73 -15.43
C GLY A 878 -10.89 -12.87 -16.45
N LEU A 879 -12.03 -13.56 -16.48
CA LEU A 879 -12.36 -14.56 -17.50
C LEU A 879 -13.39 -14.02 -18.50
N VAL A 880 -13.42 -14.62 -19.69
CA VAL A 880 -14.42 -14.29 -20.72
C VAL A 880 -15.82 -14.70 -20.19
N PRO A 881 -16.81 -13.79 -20.19
CA PRO A 881 -18.16 -14.12 -19.76
C PRO A 881 -18.78 -15.19 -20.66
N LYS A 882 -19.44 -16.18 -20.07
CA LYS A 882 -20.11 -17.25 -20.80
C LYS A 882 -21.62 -17.05 -20.78
N LEU A 883 -22.20 -16.90 -21.97
CA LEU A 883 -23.65 -16.77 -22.16
C LEU A 883 -24.30 -18.15 -22.09
N LEU A 884 -25.38 -18.26 -21.33
CA LEU A 884 -26.24 -19.44 -21.32
C LEU A 884 -27.37 -19.22 -22.32
N PRO A 885 -27.63 -20.17 -23.23
CA PRO A 885 -28.72 -20.06 -24.20
C PRO A 885 -30.05 -20.16 -23.46
N VAL A 886 -30.89 -19.13 -23.60
CA VAL A 886 -32.20 -19.06 -22.96
C VAL A 886 -33.28 -19.31 -24.01
N SER A 887 -33.99 -20.42 -23.89
CA SER A 887 -35.07 -20.81 -24.81
C SER A 887 -36.32 -19.93 -24.67
N ARG A 888 -36.67 -19.53 -23.44
CA ARG A 888 -37.81 -18.65 -23.12
C ARG A 888 -37.49 -17.77 -21.90
N PRO A 889 -38.08 -16.56 -21.80
CA PRO A 889 -37.89 -15.67 -20.66
C PRO A 889 -38.28 -16.35 -19.34
N ILE A 890 -37.44 -16.19 -18.32
CA ILE A 890 -37.62 -16.81 -17.01
C ILE A 890 -38.32 -15.80 -16.08
N ARG A 891 -39.48 -16.18 -15.52
CA ARG A 891 -40.26 -15.30 -14.64
C ARG A 891 -39.59 -15.08 -13.28
N ILE A 892 -39.44 -13.82 -12.90
CA ILE A 892 -39.05 -13.37 -11.56
C ILE A 892 -39.98 -12.26 -11.08
N LEU A 893 -40.08 -12.08 -9.77
CA LEU A 893 -40.67 -10.88 -9.17
C LEU A 893 -39.54 -10.00 -8.65
N LEU A 894 -39.47 -8.77 -9.15
CA LEU A 894 -38.48 -7.77 -8.77
C LEU A 894 -39.15 -6.75 -7.82
N VAL A 895 -38.62 -6.59 -6.61
CA VAL A 895 -39.22 -5.76 -5.55
C VAL A 895 -38.29 -4.60 -5.21
N ASP A 896 -38.72 -3.37 -5.51
CA ASP A 896 -38.02 -2.14 -5.15
C ASP A 896 -38.40 -1.73 -3.72
N THR A 897 -37.43 -1.77 -2.81
CA THR A 897 -37.62 -1.33 -1.43
C THR A 897 -37.79 0.19 -1.30
N LYS A 898 -37.48 0.97 -2.35
CA LYS A 898 -37.40 2.45 -2.36
C LYS A 898 -36.36 3.03 -1.39
N VAL A 899 -35.56 2.18 -0.74
CA VAL A 899 -34.47 2.60 0.15
C VAL A 899 -33.23 2.91 -0.70
N GLN A 900 -32.80 4.17 -0.66
CA GLN A 900 -31.55 4.58 -1.30
C GLN A 900 -30.34 4.01 -0.57
N ARG A 901 -29.30 3.69 -1.33
CA ARG A 901 -28.06 3.10 -0.82
C ARG A 901 -26.83 3.78 -1.40
N ASP A 902 -25.73 3.63 -0.68
CA ASP A 902 -24.39 3.95 -1.18
C ASP A 902 -23.63 2.64 -1.47
N THR A 903 -23.61 2.24 -2.75
CA THR A 903 -22.89 1.05 -3.22
C THR A 903 -21.41 1.07 -2.82
N LYS A 904 -20.75 2.24 -2.86
CA LYS A 904 -19.32 2.36 -2.51
C LYS A 904 -19.11 2.06 -1.04
N LYS A 905 -20.01 2.53 -0.17
CA LYS A 905 -19.97 2.26 1.27
C LYS A 905 -20.11 0.77 1.59
N LEU A 906 -21.01 0.06 0.90
CA LEU A 906 -21.25 -1.37 1.13
C LEU A 906 -20.09 -2.24 0.64
N VAL A 907 -19.54 -1.96 -0.55
CA VAL A 907 -18.34 -2.66 -1.05
C VAL A 907 -17.15 -2.39 -0.13
N TRP A 908 -16.98 -1.14 0.33
CA TRP A 908 -15.95 -0.80 1.30
C TRP A 908 -16.15 -1.52 2.64
N HIS A 909 -17.39 -1.65 3.09
CA HIS A 909 -17.72 -2.39 4.32
C HIS A 909 -17.27 -3.85 4.23
N VAL A 910 -17.61 -4.56 3.15
CA VAL A 910 -17.17 -5.95 2.95
C VAL A 910 -15.65 -6.04 2.81
N ALA A 911 -15.00 -5.09 2.13
CA ALA A 911 -13.54 -5.04 2.04
C ALA A 911 -12.87 -4.79 3.40
N ALA A 912 -13.44 -3.93 4.24
CA ALA A 912 -12.98 -3.69 5.60
C ALA A 912 -13.19 -4.93 6.48
N LEU A 913 -14.34 -5.60 6.35
CA LEU A 913 -14.66 -6.84 7.07
C LEU A 913 -13.70 -7.97 6.67
N HIS A 914 -13.45 -8.14 5.37
CA HIS A 914 -12.49 -9.12 4.85
C HIS A 914 -11.06 -8.82 5.31
N LYS A 915 -10.67 -7.53 5.39
CA LYS A 915 -9.36 -7.14 5.93
C LYS A 915 -9.25 -7.39 7.44
N GLN A 916 -10.33 -7.24 8.18
CA GLN A 916 -10.35 -7.41 9.63
C GLN A 916 -10.45 -8.90 10.04
N TYR A 917 -11.26 -9.67 9.33
CA TYR A 917 -11.51 -11.09 9.58
C TYR A 917 -11.40 -11.90 8.27
N PRO A 918 -10.18 -12.10 7.74
CA PRO A 918 -9.97 -12.68 6.41
C PRO A 918 -10.49 -14.12 6.32
N ASP A 919 -10.21 -14.98 7.30
CA ASP A 919 -10.62 -16.39 7.24
C ASP A 919 -12.15 -16.55 7.31
N LEU A 920 -12.79 -15.87 8.27
CA LEU A 920 -14.26 -15.88 8.42
C LEU A 920 -14.95 -15.36 7.16
N THR A 921 -14.49 -14.22 6.65
CA THR A 921 -15.08 -13.62 5.46
C THR A 921 -14.81 -14.49 4.23
N SER A 922 -13.60 -15.06 4.09
CA SER A 922 -13.28 -15.98 2.98
C SER A 922 -14.17 -17.22 2.99
N ASN A 923 -14.46 -17.78 4.16
CA ASN A 923 -15.38 -18.93 4.28
C ASN A 923 -16.80 -18.57 3.81
N ILE A 924 -17.31 -17.38 4.16
CA ILE A 924 -18.61 -16.90 3.67
C ILE A 924 -18.57 -16.71 2.14
N LEU A 925 -17.50 -16.09 1.61
CA LEU A 925 -17.35 -15.87 0.17
C LEU A 925 -17.18 -17.18 -0.63
N ASN A 926 -16.55 -18.20 -0.04
CA ASN A 926 -16.44 -19.54 -0.61
C ASN A 926 -17.81 -20.24 -0.60
N ALA A 927 -18.55 -20.18 0.50
CA ALA A 927 -19.92 -20.72 0.55
C ALA A 927 -20.84 -20.05 -0.48
N MET A 928 -20.69 -18.74 -0.71
CA MET A 928 -21.41 -18.05 -1.79
C MET A 928 -21.02 -18.55 -3.18
N GLU A 929 -19.75 -18.92 -3.40
CA GLU A 929 -19.29 -19.54 -4.65
C GLU A 929 -19.92 -20.92 -4.86
N ASP A 930 -19.96 -21.75 -3.81
CA ASP A 930 -20.58 -23.08 -3.86
C ASP A 930 -22.08 -22.96 -4.18
N VAL A 931 -22.79 -22.03 -3.53
CA VAL A 931 -24.20 -21.73 -3.83
C VAL A 931 -24.38 -21.29 -5.29
N ALA A 932 -23.51 -20.41 -5.81
CA ALA A 932 -23.57 -19.98 -7.21
C ALA A 932 -23.28 -21.14 -8.18
N PHE A 933 -22.37 -22.05 -7.83
CA PHE A 933 -22.03 -23.21 -8.65
C PHE A 933 -23.20 -24.21 -8.72
N ILE A 934 -23.86 -24.49 -7.60
CA ILE A 934 -25.06 -25.36 -7.58
C ILE A 934 -26.20 -24.67 -8.35
N ALA A 935 -26.41 -23.37 -8.14
CA ALA A 935 -27.42 -22.61 -8.87
C ALA A 935 -27.20 -22.65 -10.39
N LEU A 936 -25.95 -22.63 -10.87
CA LEU A 936 -25.62 -22.73 -12.29
C LEU A 936 -26.13 -24.04 -12.91
N GLN A 937 -26.04 -25.16 -12.18
CA GLN A 937 -26.50 -26.47 -12.65
C GLN A 937 -28.02 -26.45 -12.87
N HIS A 938 -28.78 -25.94 -11.90
CA HIS A 938 -30.23 -25.84 -12.00
C HIS A 938 -30.68 -24.80 -13.02
N LEU A 939 -29.97 -23.66 -13.10
CA LEU A 939 -30.27 -22.59 -14.04
C LEU A 939 -30.05 -23.03 -15.49
N THR A 940 -29.03 -23.87 -15.77
CA THR A 940 -28.79 -24.40 -17.11
C THR A 940 -29.95 -25.25 -17.62
N VAL A 941 -30.55 -26.08 -16.75
CA VAL A 941 -31.76 -26.86 -17.07
C VAL A 941 -32.93 -25.92 -17.35
N LEU A 942 -33.11 -24.91 -16.48
CA LEU A 942 -34.21 -23.96 -16.57
C LEU A 942 -34.11 -23.07 -17.81
N CYS A 943 -32.90 -22.68 -18.24
CA CYS A 943 -32.68 -21.97 -19.50
C CYS A 943 -33.07 -22.82 -20.72
N SER A 944 -32.98 -24.14 -20.63
CA SER A 944 -33.30 -25.06 -21.74
C SER A 944 -34.80 -25.41 -21.81
N ALA A 945 -35.47 -25.59 -20.66
CA ALA A 945 -36.88 -25.97 -20.59
C ALA A 945 -37.57 -25.43 -19.31
N PRO A 946 -37.90 -24.13 -19.25
CA PRO A 946 -38.38 -23.50 -18.01
C PRO A 946 -39.74 -24.05 -17.53
N GLU A 947 -40.62 -24.45 -18.44
CA GLU A 947 -41.98 -24.95 -18.12
C GLU A 947 -42.00 -26.36 -17.50
N GLN A 948 -40.91 -27.12 -17.63
CA GLN A 948 -40.83 -28.51 -17.15
C GLN A 948 -39.93 -28.64 -15.91
N ALA A 949 -39.51 -27.50 -15.32
CA ALA A 949 -38.46 -27.43 -14.33
C ALA A 949 -38.92 -26.91 -12.96
N GLU A 950 -40.15 -27.25 -12.53
CA GLU A 950 -40.74 -26.81 -11.25
C GLU A 950 -39.81 -27.09 -10.04
N ALA A 951 -39.21 -28.29 -10.00
CA ALA A 951 -38.26 -28.67 -8.95
C ALA A 951 -36.98 -27.81 -8.97
N ASN A 952 -36.54 -27.35 -10.14
CA ASN A 952 -35.39 -26.45 -10.26
C ASN A 952 -35.73 -25.04 -9.76
N TYR A 953 -36.97 -24.57 -9.96
CA TYR A 953 -37.44 -23.31 -9.38
C TYR A 953 -37.41 -23.36 -7.84
N GLU A 954 -37.90 -24.44 -7.25
CA GLU A 954 -37.88 -24.62 -5.79
C GLU A 954 -36.44 -24.61 -5.25
N GLU A 955 -35.53 -25.35 -5.89
CA GLU A 955 -34.14 -25.43 -5.44
C GLU A 955 -33.39 -24.10 -5.63
N LEU A 956 -33.60 -23.40 -6.74
CA LEU A 956 -33.08 -22.03 -6.93
C LEU A 956 -33.64 -21.07 -5.87
N GLY A 957 -34.90 -21.22 -5.49
CA GLY A 957 -35.51 -20.52 -4.36
C GLY A 957 -34.77 -20.77 -3.04
N ARG A 958 -34.54 -22.04 -2.68
CA ARG A 958 -33.76 -22.41 -1.49
C ARG A 958 -32.36 -21.81 -1.48
N LEU A 959 -31.64 -21.93 -2.61
CA LEU A 959 -30.31 -21.34 -2.79
C LEU A 959 -30.34 -19.82 -2.67
N ALA A 960 -31.42 -19.17 -3.14
CA ALA A 960 -31.60 -17.73 -2.98
C ALA A 960 -31.72 -17.34 -1.49
N SER A 961 -32.51 -18.06 -0.71
CA SER A 961 -32.60 -17.85 0.74
C SER A 961 -31.26 -18.08 1.45
N MET A 962 -30.51 -19.13 1.08
CA MET A 962 -29.16 -19.37 1.64
C MET A 962 -28.22 -18.20 1.32
N ASN A 963 -28.17 -17.76 0.06
CA ASN A 963 -27.32 -16.64 -0.33
C ASN A 963 -27.75 -15.33 0.34
N HIS A 964 -29.04 -15.10 0.55
CA HIS A 964 -29.53 -13.94 1.31
C HIS A 964 -28.98 -13.91 2.74
N ASN A 965 -28.98 -15.06 3.42
CA ASN A 965 -28.45 -15.17 4.78
C ASN A 965 -26.93 -14.97 4.82
N LEU A 966 -26.19 -15.47 3.83
CA LEU A 966 -24.74 -15.22 3.70
C LEU A 966 -24.45 -13.74 3.48
N LEU A 967 -25.25 -13.06 2.65
CA LEU A 967 -25.15 -11.61 2.43
C LEU A 967 -25.52 -10.82 3.69
N SER A 968 -26.51 -11.28 4.46
CA SER A 968 -26.84 -10.69 5.75
C SER A 968 -25.70 -10.85 6.76
N ALA A 969 -25.03 -12.01 6.79
CA ALA A 969 -23.85 -12.27 7.60
C ALA A 969 -22.64 -11.37 7.24
N LEU A 970 -22.53 -10.95 5.97
CA LEU A 970 -21.55 -9.94 5.53
C LEU A 970 -21.91 -8.50 5.91
N GLY A 971 -23.04 -8.28 6.59
CA GLY A 971 -23.49 -6.96 7.02
C GLY A 971 -24.03 -6.09 5.89
N VAL A 972 -24.40 -6.70 4.75
CA VAL A 972 -24.90 -5.95 3.58
C VAL A 972 -26.41 -6.04 3.41
N SER A 973 -27.17 -6.69 4.29
CA SER A 973 -28.65 -6.62 4.25
C SER A 973 -29.18 -5.30 4.83
N HIS A 974 -30.50 -5.15 4.85
CA HIS A 974 -31.21 -4.02 5.43
C HIS A 974 -32.59 -4.48 5.92
N LEU A 975 -33.11 -3.88 6.99
CA LEU A 975 -34.42 -4.26 7.59
C LEU A 975 -35.55 -4.36 6.56
N LYS A 976 -35.61 -3.44 5.60
CA LYS A 976 -36.60 -3.47 4.50
C LYS A 976 -36.39 -4.63 3.51
N LEU A 977 -35.16 -5.04 3.26
CA LEU A 977 -34.89 -6.24 2.44
C LEU A 977 -35.31 -7.50 3.18
N ASP A 978 -34.98 -7.59 4.48
CA ASP A 978 -35.35 -8.72 5.32
C ASP A 978 -36.88 -8.84 5.45
N GLU A 979 -37.58 -7.70 5.58
CA GLU A 979 -39.05 -7.63 5.57
C GLU A 979 -39.64 -8.12 4.25
N VAL A 980 -39.05 -7.73 3.11
CA VAL A 980 -39.49 -8.22 1.78
C VAL A 980 -39.29 -9.73 1.68
N VAL A 981 -38.12 -10.25 2.03
CA VAL A 981 -37.83 -11.69 1.97
C VAL A 981 -38.75 -12.48 2.91
N HIS A 982 -39.07 -11.91 4.08
CA HIS A 982 -40.01 -12.51 5.01
C HIS A 982 -41.43 -12.64 4.42
N VAL A 983 -41.97 -11.55 3.84
CA VAL A 983 -43.29 -11.58 3.19
C VAL A 983 -43.36 -12.58 2.05
N LEU A 984 -42.31 -12.64 1.24
CA LEU A 984 -42.23 -13.64 0.17
C LEU A 984 -42.29 -15.05 0.74
N THR A 985 -41.54 -15.32 1.81
CA THR A 985 -41.47 -16.64 2.45
C THR A 985 -42.82 -17.04 3.07
N GLU A 986 -43.57 -16.10 3.66
CA GLU A 986 -44.93 -16.35 4.18
C GLU A 986 -45.90 -16.86 3.10
N HIS A 987 -45.64 -16.51 1.84
CA HIS A 987 -46.47 -16.90 0.69
C HIS A 987 -45.82 -18.00 -0.16
N GLY A 988 -44.83 -18.71 0.38
CA GLY A 988 -44.16 -19.83 -0.29
C GLY A 988 -43.18 -19.44 -1.39
N LEU A 989 -42.83 -18.15 -1.50
CA LEU A 989 -41.83 -17.67 -2.45
C LEU A 989 -40.50 -17.38 -1.75
N HIS A 990 -39.40 -17.83 -2.34
CA HIS A 990 -38.07 -17.60 -1.78
C HIS A 990 -37.32 -16.54 -2.59
N GLY A 991 -36.92 -15.47 -1.91
CA GLY A 991 -36.24 -14.34 -2.51
C GLY A 991 -34.95 -13.95 -1.79
N LYS A 992 -34.23 -13.03 -2.41
CA LYS A 992 -33.02 -12.44 -1.86
C LYS A 992 -32.79 -11.03 -2.36
N LEU A 993 -31.96 -10.28 -1.64
CA LEU A 993 -31.43 -9.02 -2.13
C LEU A 993 -30.63 -9.22 -3.43
N THR A 994 -30.54 -8.19 -4.28
CA THR A 994 -29.71 -8.20 -5.49
C THR A 994 -28.85 -6.94 -5.61
N GLY A 995 -27.61 -7.13 -6.09
CA GLY A 995 -26.59 -6.08 -6.13
C GLY A 995 -25.93 -5.84 -4.77
N ALA A 996 -25.58 -4.58 -4.48
CA ALA A 996 -24.73 -4.23 -3.34
C ALA A 996 -25.34 -4.47 -1.93
N GLY A 997 -26.66 -4.66 -1.81
CA GLY A 997 -27.37 -4.71 -0.53
C GLY A 997 -27.74 -3.33 0.04
N GLY A 998 -28.02 -3.23 1.34
CA GLY A 998 -28.29 -1.98 2.08
C GLY A 998 -29.57 -1.23 1.68
N GLY A 999 -30.50 -1.91 1.02
CA GLY A 999 -31.68 -1.33 0.34
C GLY A 999 -31.73 -1.75 -1.12
N GLY A 1000 -32.30 -0.92 -2.00
CA GLY A 1000 -32.43 -1.23 -3.43
C GLY A 1000 -33.44 -2.34 -3.70
N TYR A 1001 -33.08 -3.28 -4.58
CA TYR A 1001 -33.98 -4.36 -5.00
C TYR A 1001 -33.74 -5.69 -4.29
N ALA A 1002 -34.83 -6.44 -4.12
CA ALA A 1002 -34.83 -7.88 -3.94
C ALA A 1002 -35.46 -8.54 -5.18
N PHE A 1003 -35.14 -9.81 -5.41
CA PHE A 1003 -35.82 -10.63 -6.41
C PHE A 1003 -36.25 -11.97 -5.81
N CYS A 1004 -37.30 -12.58 -6.36
CA CYS A 1004 -37.61 -13.99 -6.16
C CYS A 1004 -37.95 -14.68 -7.48
N TRP A 1005 -37.73 -15.99 -7.47
CA TRP A 1005 -38.13 -16.87 -8.57
C TRP A 1005 -39.64 -17.08 -8.53
N VAL A 1006 -40.31 -16.99 -9.68
CA VAL A 1006 -41.76 -17.24 -9.80
C VAL A 1006 -41.96 -18.46 -10.69
N PRO A 1007 -42.33 -19.62 -10.13
CA PRO A 1007 -42.62 -20.82 -10.90
C PRO A 1007 -43.76 -20.59 -11.90
N PRO A 1008 -43.75 -21.24 -13.08
CA PRO A 1008 -44.85 -21.14 -14.05
C PRO A 1008 -46.21 -21.58 -13.48
N GLY A 1009 -46.21 -22.55 -12.55
CA GLY A 1009 -47.41 -23.06 -11.88
C GLY A 1009 -47.89 -22.25 -10.67
N PHE A 1010 -47.24 -21.13 -10.33
CA PHE A 1010 -47.63 -20.32 -9.18
C PHE A 1010 -48.93 -19.56 -9.44
N ASP A 1011 -49.88 -19.62 -8.50
CA ASP A 1011 -51.20 -19.01 -8.65
C ASP A 1011 -51.12 -17.48 -8.82
N GLU A 1012 -51.72 -16.96 -9.89
CA GLU A 1012 -51.73 -15.52 -10.18
C GLU A 1012 -52.54 -14.73 -9.15
N ALA A 1013 -53.57 -15.32 -8.54
CA ALA A 1013 -54.31 -14.66 -7.46
C ALA A 1013 -53.42 -14.51 -6.20
N ALA A 1014 -52.72 -15.58 -5.82
CA ALA A 1014 -51.72 -15.52 -4.75
C ALA A 1014 -50.59 -14.53 -5.04
N LEU A 1015 -50.16 -14.38 -6.31
CA LEU A 1015 -49.15 -13.40 -6.70
C LEU A 1015 -49.65 -11.95 -6.52
N VAL A 1016 -50.91 -11.68 -6.85
CA VAL A 1016 -51.56 -10.39 -6.60
C VAL A 1016 -51.63 -10.11 -5.10
N ASP A 1017 -51.95 -11.10 -4.27
CA ASP A 1017 -51.98 -10.97 -2.82
C ASP A 1017 -50.59 -10.65 -2.25
N VAL A 1018 -49.54 -11.31 -2.73
CA VAL A 1018 -48.14 -10.99 -2.39
C VAL A 1018 -47.81 -9.55 -2.76
N MET A 1019 -48.17 -9.12 -3.97
CA MET A 1019 -47.95 -7.74 -4.40
C MET A 1019 -48.72 -6.73 -3.55
N GLY A 1020 -49.94 -7.06 -3.11
CA GLY A 1020 -50.73 -6.28 -2.17
C GLY A 1020 -50.08 -6.18 -0.79
N ALA A 1021 -49.59 -7.29 -0.24
CA ALA A 1021 -48.90 -7.36 1.04
C ALA A 1021 -47.57 -6.57 1.04
N LEU A 1022 -46.86 -6.57 -0.10
CA LEU A 1022 -45.67 -5.76 -0.34
C LEU A 1022 -46.03 -4.26 -0.46
N ALA A 1023 -47.07 -3.92 -1.22
CA ALA A 1023 -47.55 -2.54 -1.35
C ALA A 1023 -47.98 -1.94 -0.01
N ALA A 1024 -48.65 -2.72 0.85
CA ALA A 1024 -49.04 -2.32 2.21
C ALA A 1024 -47.84 -1.93 3.10
N ARG A 1025 -46.65 -2.47 2.80
CA ARG A 1025 -45.38 -2.17 3.50
C ARG A 1025 -44.56 -1.05 2.84
N GLY A 1026 -45.14 -0.40 1.83
CA GLY A 1026 -44.57 0.74 1.13
C GLY A 1026 -43.51 0.38 0.08
N VAL A 1027 -43.46 -0.87 -0.38
CA VAL A 1027 -42.52 -1.34 -1.42
C VAL A 1027 -43.27 -1.71 -2.71
N CYS A 1028 -42.58 -1.68 -3.85
CA CYS A 1028 -43.22 -1.91 -5.16
C CYS A 1028 -42.63 -3.14 -5.86
N GLY A 1029 -43.47 -4.15 -6.11
CA GLY A 1029 -43.12 -5.35 -6.87
C GLY A 1029 -43.55 -5.24 -8.34
N ALA A 1030 -42.76 -5.81 -9.24
CA ALA A 1030 -43.12 -6.00 -10.65
C ALA A 1030 -42.61 -7.36 -11.13
N VAL A 1031 -43.47 -8.10 -11.84
CA VAL A 1031 -43.07 -9.35 -12.51
C VAL A 1031 -42.29 -8.97 -13.76
N ASP A 1032 -41.12 -9.60 -13.94
CA ASP A 1032 -40.24 -9.40 -15.09
C ASP A 1032 -39.77 -10.76 -15.64
N GLY A 1033 -39.42 -10.78 -16.92
CA GLY A 1033 -38.86 -11.94 -17.61
C GLY A 1033 -37.36 -11.74 -17.85
N ILE A 1034 -36.52 -12.58 -17.23
CA ILE A 1034 -35.07 -12.51 -17.40
C ILE A 1034 -34.57 -13.40 -18.53
N GLY A 1035 -33.45 -13.00 -19.14
CA GLY A 1035 -32.76 -13.81 -20.15
C GLY A 1035 -33.27 -13.67 -21.59
N ARG A 1036 -34.07 -12.64 -21.89
CA ARG A 1036 -34.59 -12.39 -23.26
C ARG A 1036 -33.45 -12.01 -24.23
N GLU A 1037 -33.32 -12.75 -25.33
CA GLU A 1037 -32.48 -12.36 -26.48
C GLU A 1037 -33.26 -11.48 -27.49
N ARG A 1038 -32.50 -10.81 -28.35
CA ARG A 1038 -32.79 -9.63 -29.19
C ARG A 1038 -33.85 -9.82 -30.31
N GLY A 1039 -34.85 -10.69 -30.15
CA GLY A 1039 -35.74 -11.12 -31.26
C GLY A 1039 -37.17 -10.57 -31.31
N ASP A 1040 -37.73 -10.05 -30.21
CA ASP A 1040 -39.21 -9.88 -30.10
C ASP A 1040 -39.71 -8.44 -29.89
N ASP A 1041 -38.91 -7.39 -30.14
CA ASP A 1041 -39.37 -5.98 -30.06
C ASP A 1041 -38.78 -5.09 -31.16
#